data_AF-A0A8J4CE93-F1
#
_entry.id   AF-A0A8J4CE93-F1
#
_cell.length_a   1.000
_cell.length_b   1.000
_cell.length_c   1.000
_cell.angle_alpha   90.00
_cell.angle_beta   90.00
_cell.angle_gamma   90.00
#
_symmetry.space_group_name_H-M   'P 1'
#
loop_
_entity.id
_entity.type
_entity.pdbx_description
1 polymer ?
#
loop_
_entity_poly.entity_id
_entity_poly.type
_entity_poly.pdbx_seq_one_letter_code
_entity_poly.pdbx_strand_id
1 'polypeptide(L)'
;MHTETSPEATADSPPLSGALVGEPGKKLRICVLHPSAEGTAGPFTEEVDGICAPDYYDPEGQYEWTNVFLLKASATADLIKLVNSGKYDVYLNLCDGAWDEDRAGRDVVEALERLNVPYTGADAAFYEPSKIDMKKAAYFYGIQVPAWVHILGSPGQEEIGLAEVLAPPEQGGLSFPLIVKHPSGYGSVGMTKQAKVTNEEQLRQQVSFFVKEYGGALVEEFIAGREFTVLVVEEPPKEVGDDPQLSDLVPVAYTPVECVFGPGEDFKHFDLKFIDFANMGWQPCKDPELAARLKAAARDTYLATRGVSYGRCDFRVDTETGDIYFLEINPNCGVLYPPELAGSADFILTLDPDHNHRHFIAAILASAVHRHRCKQPAVAPAFISVGTAQPAALPITTADGNASDSPDADAGGSGEGKAPEAVVIAAVAEAMDVEPPEGEPTADGTKDADAEAQGTLTPAVEGVKVACTTEAVVAAPPALTPKRRSGCCGRRLGMVAVRPILRGRVVQSNEHSQFTLASRTWIERNWPAGSRERKMFNEAAYPLNEQVLVMPPTDLTKWTPLTHSCDPNTQLEGLNLVARRDIARGEIITIDFATLYGPKLSAPFDCICGAIRCRGRITPQDFMLPYITEEYSNEHMSSFVQEARNRSLQSLPAEL
;
A
#
# COMPACT_ATOMS: atom_id res chain seq x y z
N MET A 1 -15.80 10.94 57.19
CA MET A 1 -17.08 11.34 56.60
C MET A 1 -16.86 12.61 55.78
N HIS A 2 -16.40 12.45 54.55
CA HIS A 2 -16.58 13.44 53.48
C HIS A 2 -16.71 12.60 52.21
N THR A 3 -17.89 12.69 51.62
CA THR A 3 -18.34 11.96 50.45
C THR A 3 -17.69 12.56 49.21
N GLU A 4 -16.91 11.75 48.49
CA GLU A 4 -16.44 12.04 47.14
C GLU A 4 -17.63 11.89 46.18
N THR A 5 -18.01 12.99 45.56
CA THR A 5 -18.89 13.00 44.39
C THR A 5 -18.03 12.72 43.16
N SER A 6 -18.26 11.56 42.53
CA SER A 6 -17.76 11.25 41.18
C SER A 6 -18.20 12.33 40.18
N PRO A 7 -17.36 12.69 39.19
CA PRO A 7 -17.84 13.48 38.07
C PRO A 7 -18.73 12.59 37.19
N GLU A 8 -20.00 12.96 37.09
CA GLU A 8 -20.95 12.41 36.12
C GLU A 8 -20.37 12.61 34.71
N ALA A 9 -20.10 11.50 34.02
CA ALA A 9 -19.85 11.50 32.60
C ALA A 9 -21.13 11.97 31.90
N THR A 10 -21.05 13.09 31.20
CA THR A 10 -22.16 13.65 30.42
C THR A 10 -22.51 12.69 29.28
N ALA A 11 -23.59 11.95 29.46
CA ALA A 11 -24.31 11.26 28.40
C ALA A 11 -25.08 12.29 27.58
N ASP A 12 -24.59 12.71 26.42
CA ASP A 12 -25.37 13.58 25.51
C ASP A 12 -24.89 13.58 24.05
N SER A 13 -24.59 12.40 23.49
CA SER A 13 -24.59 12.20 22.04
C SER A 13 -25.64 11.15 21.69
N PRO A 14 -26.68 11.45 20.88
CA PRO A 14 -27.64 10.45 20.45
C PRO A 14 -26.92 9.35 19.68
N PRO A 15 -27.38 8.09 19.78
CA PRO A 15 -26.67 6.96 19.21
C PRO A 15 -26.56 7.13 17.70
N LEU A 16 -25.38 6.85 17.16
CA LEU A 16 -25.12 6.74 15.72
C LEU A 16 -25.85 5.52 15.08
N SER A 17 -26.81 4.92 15.79
CA SER A 17 -27.29 3.54 15.61
C SER A 17 -28.24 3.30 14.44
N GLY A 18 -28.56 4.28 13.60
CA GLY A 18 -29.45 4.04 12.43
C GLY A 18 -29.49 5.21 11.45
N ALA A 19 -29.24 6.42 11.95
CA ALA A 19 -29.00 7.60 11.11
C ALA A 19 -27.85 7.38 10.10
N LEU A 20 -26.84 6.60 10.48
CA LEU A 20 -25.74 6.21 9.59
C LEU A 20 -26.21 5.51 8.32
N VAL A 21 -27.33 4.80 8.34
CA VAL A 21 -27.90 4.10 7.18
C VAL A 21 -29.21 4.72 6.69
N GLY A 22 -29.59 5.89 7.21
CA GLY A 22 -30.80 6.60 6.80
C GLY A 22 -32.08 6.12 7.48
N GLU A 23 -31.96 5.36 8.57
CA GLU A 23 -33.09 4.90 9.38
C GLU A 23 -32.95 5.35 10.85
N PRO A 24 -33.13 6.66 11.15
CA PRO A 24 -33.02 7.16 12.53
C PRO A 24 -33.95 6.43 13.50
N GLY A 25 -33.42 6.01 14.65
CA GLY A 25 -34.20 5.33 15.70
C GLY A 25 -34.23 3.80 15.63
N LYS A 26 -33.71 3.19 14.56
CA LYS A 26 -33.37 1.75 14.57
C LYS A 26 -31.96 1.53 15.12
N LYS A 27 -31.68 0.27 15.50
CA LYS A 27 -30.32 -0.20 15.79
C LYS A 27 -29.66 -0.69 14.51
N LEU A 28 -28.35 -0.51 14.41
CA LEU A 28 -27.56 -0.92 13.25
C LEU A 28 -27.28 -2.41 13.41
N ARG A 29 -27.60 -3.20 12.39
CA ARG A 29 -27.40 -4.65 12.40
C ARG A 29 -26.00 -4.96 11.91
N ILE A 30 -25.12 -5.38 12.82
CA ILE A 30 -23.70 -5.59 12.58
C ILE A 30 -23.42 -7.09 12.48
N CYS A 31 -22.84 -7.51 11.35
CA CYS A 31 -22.23 -8.83 11.22
C CYS A 31 -20.75 -8.73 11.59
N VAL A 32 -20.37 -9.33 12.72
CA VAL A 32 -18.98 -9.41 13.14
C VAL A 32 -18.36 -10.66 12.51
N LEU A 33 -17.34 -10.45 11.69
CA LEU A 33 -16.63 -11.51 10.98
C LEU A 33 -15.36 -11.84 11.74
N HIS A 34 -15.34 -13.04 12.31
CA HIS A 34 -14.17 -13.61 12.98
C HIS A 34 -13.51 -14.64 12.08
N PRO A 35 -12.17 -14.73 12.11
CA PRO A 35 -11.50 -15.88 11.55
C PRO A 35 -11.75 -17.11 12.45
N SER A 36 -12.15 -18.22 11.85
CA SER A 36 -12.24 -19.50 12.56
C SER A 36 -10.85 -20.14 12.65
N ALA A 37 -10.49 -20.65 13.83
CA ALA A 37 -9.30 -21.49 13.99
C ALA A 37 -9.57 -22.99 13.71
N GLU A 38 -10.81 -23.35 13.40
CA GLU A 38 -11.15 -24.73 13.07
C GLU A 38 -10.37 -25.17 11.81
N GLY A 39 -9.58 -26.24 11.96
CA GLY A 39 -8.79 -26.80 10.86
C GLY A 39 -7.50 -26.04 10.53
N THR A 40 -7.11 -25.01 11.31
CA THR A 40 -5.84 -24.32 11.13
C THR A 40 -4.68 -25.14 11.73
N ALA A 41 -3.64 -25.37 10.95
CA ALA A 41 -2.35 -25.93 11.36
C ALA A 41 -1.31 -24.84 11.70
N GLY A 42 -1.63 -23.57 11.45
CA GLY A 42 -0.80 -22.42 11.80
C GLY A 42 -0.63 -22.16 13.31
N PRO A 43 0.26 -21.23 13.71
CA PRO A 43 0.59 -20.96 15.11
C PRO A 43 -0.50 -20.18 15.86
N PHE A 44 -1.51 -19.64 15.16
CA PHE A 44 -2.57 -18.79 15.72
C PHE A 44 -3.84 -19.60 16.01
N THR A 45 -3.79 -20.43 17.06
CA THR A 45 -4.98 -21.14 17.57
C THR A 45 -5.86 -20.21 18.41
N GLU A 46 -7.12 -20.61 18.68
CA GLU A 46 -8.03 -19.82 19.55
C GLU A 46 -7.43 -19.58 20.95
N GLU A 47 -6.65 -20.54 21.46
CA GLU A 47 -5.97 -20.45 22.75
C GLU A 47 -4.84 -19.40 22.77
N VAL A 48 -4.26 -19.11 21.60
CA VAL A 48 -3.09 -18.24 21.47
C VAL A 48 -3.49 -16.80 21.12
N ASP A 49 -4.49 -16.63 20.27
CA ASP A 49 -4.85 -15.32 19.72
C ASP A 49 -6.17 -14.75 20.29
N GLY A 50 -6.97 -15.58 20.98
CA GLY A 50 -8.21 -15.15 21.63
C GLY A 50 -9.34 -14.80 20.67
N ILE A 51 -10.53 -14.50 21.21
CA ILE A 51 -11.70 -14.06 20.45
C ILE A 51 -12.01 -12.61 20.81
N CYS A 52 -12.15 -11.76 19.80
CA CYS A 52 -12.58 -10.38 19.98
C CYS A 52 -14.05 -10.31 20.43
N ALA A 53 -14.38 -9.37 21.31
CA ALA A 53 -15.71 -9.21 21.90
C ALA A 53 -16.18 -7.75 21.79
N PRO A 54 -16.49 -7.24 20.58
CA PRO A 54 -16.88 -5.84 20.39
C PRO A 54 -18.15 -5.45 21.16
N ASP A 55 -19.06 -6.41 21.40
CA ASP A 55 -20.28 -6.24 22.18
C ASP A 55 -20.03 -5.97 23.67
N TYR A 56 -18.86 -6.37 24.20
CA TYR A 56 -18.43 -6.01 25.57
C TYR A 56 -18.37 -4.49 25.77
N TYR A 57 -18.01 -3.75 24.72
CA TYR A 57 -17.86 -2.29 24.73
C TYR A 57 -19.17 -1.53 24.37
N ASP A 58 -20.29 -2.26 24.25
CA ASP A 58 -21.63 -1.72 24.00
C ASP A 58 -22.65 -2.16 25.08
N PRO A 59 -22.44 -1.84 26.38
CA PRO A 59 -23.30 -2.31 27.46
C PRO A 59 -24.74 -1.75 27.43
N GLU A 60 -24.98 -0.63 26.77
CA GLU A 60 -26.30 -0.03 26.54
C GLU A 60 -27.01 -0.64 25.33
N GLY A 61 -26.33 -1.52 24.59
CA GLY A 61 -26.86 -2.22 23.43
C GLY A 61 -27.30 -1.27 22.33
N GLN A 62 -26.44 -0.33 21.93
CA GLN A 62 -26.70 0.59 20.83
C GLN A 62 -26.80 -0.12 19.48
N TYR A 63 -26.17 -1.29 19.34
CA TYR A 63 -26.13 -2.06 18.11
C TYR A 63 -26.78 -3.45 18.25
N GLU A 64 -27.09 -4.07 17.12
CA GLU A 64 -27.50 -5.48 17.06
C GLU A 64 -26.34 -6.32 16.52
N TRP A 65 -25.74 -7.12 17.39
CA TRP A 65 -24.52 -7.86 17.09
C TRP A 65 -24.82 -9.29 16.65
N THR A 66 -24.21 -9.74 15.55
CA THR A 66 -24.20 -11.15 15.15
C THR A 66 -22.78 -11.60 14.81
N ASN A 67 -22.23 -12.50 15.62
CA ASN A 67 -20.91 -13.07 15.42
C ASN A 67 -20.97 -14.24 14.41
N VAL A 68 -20.06 -14.21 13.43
CA VAL A 68 -19.89 -15.27 12.42
C VAL A 68 -18.41 -15.62 12.33
N PHE A 69 -18.10 -16.92 12.38
CA PHE A 69 -16.74 -17.44 12.26
C PHE A 69 -16.55 -18.03 10.87
N LEU A 70 -15.54 -17.55 10.15
CA LEU A 70 -15.26 -17.91 8.76
C LEU A 70 -14.03 -18.81 8.67
N LEU A 71 -14.19 -19.97 8.03
CA LEU A 71 -13.08 -20.82 7.58
C LEU A 71 -12.46 -20.22 6.32
N LYS A 72 -11.13 -20.19 6.20
CA LYS A 72 -10.46 -19.71 4.97
C LYS A 72 -10.96 -20.44 3.71
N ALA A 73 -11.20 -21.75 3.83
CA ALA A 73 -11.66 -22.58 2.72
C ALA A 73 -13.07 -22.21 2.17
N SER A 74 -13.94 -21.61 2.99
CA SER A 74 -15.33 -21.29 2.61
C SER A 74 -15.71 -19.82 2.75
N ALA A 75 -14.81 -18.97 3.25
CA ALA A 75 -15.08 -17.58 3.64
C ALA A 75 -15.82 -16.80 2.55
N THR A 76 -15.36 -16.86 1.29
CA THR A 76 -16.01 -16.17 0.17
C THR A 76 -17.44 -16.68 -0.07
N ALA A 77 -17.65 -18.01 -0.07
CA ALA A 77 -18.96 -18.61 -0.32
C ALA A 77 -19.96 -18.28 0.79
N ASP A 78 -19.49 -18.24 2.04
CA ASP A 78 -20.32 -17.92 3.19
C ASP A 78 -20.64 -16.43 3.26
N LEU A 79 -19.69 -15.55 2.92
CA LEU A 79 -19.93 -14.12 2.77
C LEU A 79 -21.01 -13.81 1.73
N ILE A 80 -20.99 -14.49 0.57
CA ILE A 80 -22.03 -14.34 -0.45
C ILE A 80 -23.42 -14.66 0.13
N LYS A 81 -23.55 -15.73 0.92
CA LYS A 81 -24.82 -16.09 1.56
C LYS A 81 -25.25 -15.05 2.61
N LEU A 82 -24.30 -14.56 3.42
CA LEU A 82 -24.55 -13.55 4.44
C LEU A 82 -25.02 -12.24 3.81
N VAL A 83 -24.36 -11.76 2.76
CA VAL A 83 -24.73 -10.56 2.01
C VAL A 83 -26.09 -10.71 1.35
N ASN A 84 -26.31 -11.81 0.62
CA ASN A 84 -27.59 -12.06 -0.06
C ASN A 84 -28.78 -12.22 0.90
N SER A 85 -28.54 -12.47 2.18
CA SER A 85 -29.61 -12.55 3.17
C SER A 85 -30.27 -11.20 3.48
N GLY A 86 -29.60 -10.07 3.22
CA GLY A 86 -30.08 -8.72 3.52
C GLY A 86 -30.28 -8.43 5.01
N LYS A 87 -29.72 -9.27 5.89
CA LYS A 87 -29.92 -9.19 7.35
C LYS A 87 -29.08 -8.12 8.04
N TYR A 88 -27.98 -7.68 7.42
CA TYR A 88 -26.99 -6.83 8.06
C TYR A 88 -26.81 -5.53 7.29
N ASP A 89 -26.52 -4.46 8.02
CA ASP A 89 -26.31 -3.12 7.50
C ASP A 89 -24.83 -2.81 7.30
N VAL A 90 -23.93 -3.47 8.05
CA VAL A 90 -22.48 -3.28 8.02
C VAL A 90 -21.75 -4.53 8.51
N TYR A 91 -20.56 -4.76 7.97
CA TYR A 91 -19.70 -5.89 8.33
C TYR A 91 -18.49 -5.39 9.14
N LEU A 92 -18.42 -5.76 10.43
CA LEU A 92 -17.24 -5.54 11.25
C LEU A 92 -16.23 -6.65 10.96
N ASN A 93 -15.23 -6.36 10.13
CA ASN A 93 -14.21 -7.33 9.76
C ASN A 93 -13.10 -7.41 10.81
N LEU A 94 -12.99 -8.54 11.50
CA LEU A 94 -11.90 -8.86 12.43
C LEU A 94 -11.05 -10.04 11.92
N CYS A 95 -11.29 -10.50 10.68
CA CYS A 95 -10.43 -11.48 10.02
C CYS A 95 -9.09 -10.82 9.65
N ASP A 96 -8.00 -11.38 10.16
CA ASP A 96 -6.65 -10.83 10.11
C ASP A 96 -5.62 -11.78 9.44
N GLY A 97 -6.09 -12.92 8.90
CA GLY A 97 -5.22 -13.89 8.23
C GLY A 97 -4.52 -13.32 7.00
N ALA A 98 -3.23 -13.62 6.87
CA ALA A 98 -2.41 -13.25 5.72
C ALA A 98 -2.78 -14.09 4.47
N TRP A 99 -2.29 -13.67 3.31
CA TRP A 99 -2.51 -14.40 2.06
C TRP A 99 -2.09 -15.89 2.13
N ASP A 100 -0.92 -16.17 2.73
CA ASP A 100 -0.29 -17.49 2.79
C ASP A 100 -0.64 -18.32 4.04
N GLU A 101 -1.44 -17.78 4.95
CA GLU A 101 -1.92 -18.51 6.15
C GLU A 101 -3.11 -19.43 5.82
N ASP A 102 -3.53 -20.27 6.76
CA ASP A 102 -4.75 -21.10 6.65
C ASP A 102 -5.96 -20.47 7.36
N ARG A 103 -5.81 -19.24 7.83
CA ARG A 103 -6.82 -18.43 8.51
C ARG A 103 -7.44 -17.39 7.58
N ALA A 104 -8.75 -17.15 7.73
CA ALA A 104 -9.48 -16.19 6.90
C ALA A 104 -8.99 -14.76 7.16
N GLY A 105 -8.89 -13.94 6.12
CA GLY A 105 -8.44 -12.56 6.22
C GLY A 105 -8.39 -11.86 4.87
N ARG A 106 -7.27 -11.99 4.15
CA ARG A 106 -7.09 -11.34 2.84
C ARG A 106 -8.23 -11.63 1.84
N ASP A 107 -8.66 -12.88 1.79
CA ASP A 107 -9.77 -13.38 0.98
C ASP A 107 -11.13 -12.78 1.40
N VAL A 108 -11.34 -12.57 2.71
CA VAL A 108 -12.53 -11.89 3.26
C VAL A 108 -12.58 -10.45 2.76
N VAL A 109 -11.46 -9.73 2.80
CA VAL A 109 -11.38 -8.34 2.32
C VAL A 109 -11.70 -8.26 0.83
N GLU A 110 -11.08 -9.09 0.00
CA GLU A 110 -11.34 -9.11 -1.44
C GLU A 110 -12.80 -9.46 -1.77
N ALA A 111 -13.40 -10.39 -1.02
CA ALA A 111 -14.82 -10.73 -1.16
C ALA A 111 -15.73 -9.57 -0.77
N LEU A 112 -15.49 -8.89 0.35
CA LEU A 112 -16.26 -7.72 0.81
C LEU A 112 -16.19 -6.58 -0.20
N GLU A 113 -15.01 -6.30 -0.77
CA GLU A 113 -14.85 -5.30 -1.81
C GLU A 113 -15.60 -5.67 -3.09
N ARG A 114 -15.51 -6.93 -3.53
CA ARG A 114 -16.21 -7.41 -4.72
C ARG A 114 -17.73 -7.41 -4.55
N LEU A 115 -18.22 -7.70 -3.34
CA LEU A 115 -19.64 -7.68 -3.00
C LEU A 115 -20.18 -6.25 -2.82
N ASN A 116 -19.30 -5.24 -2.80
CA ASN A 116 -19.63 -3.83 -2.66
C ASN A 116 -20.58 -3.58 -1.46
N VAL A 117 -20.17 -4.04 -0.27
CA VAL A 117 -20.90 -3.83 0.99
C VAL A 117 -20.12 -2.89 1.91
N PRO A 118 -20.77 -2.21 2.87
CA PRO A 118 -20.07 -1.44 3.89
C PRO A 118 -19.35 -2.37 4.88
N TYR A 119 -18.03 -2.24 5.00
CA TYR A 119 -17.23 -3.04 5.93
C TYR A 119 -16.12 -2.20 6.60
N THR A 120 -15.75 -2.55 7.83
CA THR A 120 -14.64 -1.92 8.58
C THR A 120 -13.30 -2.56 8.25
N GLY A 121 -12.20 -1.91 8.61
CA GLY A 121 -10.86 -2.46 8.38
C GLY A 121 -10.27 -2.09 7.01
N ALA A 122 -9.06 -2.56 6.77
CA ALA A 122 -8.27 -2.21 5.59
C ALA A 122 -8.89 -2.73 4.28
N ASP A 123 -8.63 -2.04 3.18
CA ASP A 123 -8.95 -2.51 1.82
C ASP A 123 -7.85 -3.42 1.26
N ALA A 124 -8.08 -4.03 0.09
CA ALA A 124 -7.11 -4.93 -0.50
C ALA A 124 -5.79 -4.23 -0.91
N ALA A 125 -5.75 -2.90 -1.01
CA ALA A 125 -4.51 -2.18 -1.29
C ALA A 125 -3.69 -1.96 -0.01
N PHE A 126 -4.35 -1.75 1.12
CA PHE A 126 -3.73 -1.41 2.40
C PHE A 126 -3.51 -2.60 3.33
N TYR A 127 -4.28 -3.70 3.20
CA TYR A 127 -4.33 -4.78 4.19
C TYR A 127 -2.98 -5.46 4.50
N GLU A 128 -2.14 -5.63 3.49
CA GLU A 128 -0.91 -6.43 3.55
C GLU A 128 0.22 -5.75 2.75
N PRO A 129 0.73 -4.57 3.20
CA PRO A 129 1.89 -3.96 2.59
C PRO A 129 3.15 -4.71 3.03
N SER A 130 4.12 -4.93 2.14
CA SER A 130 5.40 -5.50 2.58
C SER A 130 6.18 -4.51 3.46
N LYS A 131 7.09 -4.98 4.31
CA LYS A 131 7.94 -4.06 5.11
C LYS A 131 8.80 -3.16 4.22
N ILE A 132 9.16 -3.65 3.03
CA ILE A 132 9.89 -2.86 2.02
C ILE A 132 9.02 -1.72 1.50
N ASP A 133 7.76 -2.01 1.20
CA ASP A 133 6.78 -1.03 0.72
C ASP A 133 6.50 0.04 1.77
N MET A 134 6.28 -0.38 3.03
CA MET A 134 6.13 0.53 4.16
C MET A 134 7.34 1.47 4.31
N LYS A 135 8.57 0.96 4.17
CA LYS A 135 9.80 1.77 4.28
C LYS A 135 9.95 2.76 3.14
N LYS A 136 9.67 2.34 1.90
CA LYS A 136 9.67 3.23 0.74
C LYS A 136 8.64 4.35 0.92
N ALA A 137 7.42 3.99 1.32
CA ALA A 137 6.34 4.95 1.58
C ALA A 137 6.72 5.95 2.67
N ALA A 138 7.19 5.47 3.82
CA ALA A 138 7.66 6.29 4.94
C ALA A 138 8.76 7.28 4.51
N TYR A 139 9.71 6.81 3.70
CA TYR A 139 10.76 7.66 3.15
C TYR A 139 10.21 8.81 2.30
N PHE A 140 9.27 8.56 1.38
CA PHE A 140 8.67 9.62 0.55
C PHE A 140 7.93 10.65 1.39
N TYR A 141 7.49 10.24 2.58
CA TYR A 141 6.82 11.09 3.54
C TYR A 141 7.78 11.79 4.50
N GLY A 142 9.10 11.55 4.40
CA GLY A 142 10.12 12.15 5.26
C GLY A 142 10.20 11.54 6.66
N ILE A 143 9.60 10.36 6.85
CA ILE A 143 9.58 9.63 8.10
C ILE A 143 10.85 8.77 8.17
N GLN A 144 11.58 8.85 9.27
CA GLN A 144 12.80 8.05 9.42
C GLN A 144 12.44 6.57 9.60
N VAL A 145 13.23 5.70 8.98
CA VAL A 145 13.19 4.25 9.18
C VAL A 145 14.60 3.79 9.53
N PRO A 146 14.76 2.68 10.27
CA PRO A 146 16.09 2.12 10.50
C PRO A 146 16.78 1.81 9.17
N ALA A 147 18.10 1.99 9.09
CA ALA A 147 18.87 1.57 7.91
C ALA A 147 18.70 0.06 7.72
N TRP A 148 18.61 -0.37 6.46
CA TRP A 148 18.15 -1.72 6.15
C TRP A 148 18.75 -2.28 4.87
N VAL A 149 18.86 -3.61 4.82
CA VAL A 149 19.22 -4.40 3.64
C VAL A 149 18.21 -5.54 3.50
N HIS A 150 17.67 -5.69 2.30
CA HIS A 150 16.81 -6.83 1.97
C HIS A 150 17.62 -7.87 1.21
N ILE A 151 17.78 -9.05 1.81
CA ILE A 151 18.47 -10.20 1.23
C ILE A 151 17.43 -11.10 0.60
N LEU A 152 17.43 -11.17 -0.72
CA LEU A 152 16.64 -12.11 -1.53
C LEU A 152 17.56 -13.20 -2.08
N GLY A 153 17.18 -14.46 -1.94
CA GLY A 153 17.95 -15.56 -2.50
C GLY A 153 17.42 -16.93 -2.11
N SER A 154 17.90 -17.95 -2.82
CA SER A 154 17.72 -19.34 -2.40
C SER A 154 18.75 -19.70 -1.31
N PRO A 155 18.49 -20.72 -0.48
CA PRO A 155 19.45 -21.21 0.50
C PRO A 155 20.84 -21.45 -0.12
N GLY A 156 21.88 -20.88 0.49
CA GLY A 156 23.26 -20.95 0.01
C GLY A 156 23.70 -19.81 -0.93
N GLN A 157 22.85 -18.82 -1.21
CA GLN A 157 23.16 -17.63 -2.02
C GLN A 157 23.20 -16.33 -1.21
N GLU A 158 23.17 -16.41 0.13
CA GLU A 158 23.03 -15.27 1.03
C GLU A 158 24.31 -14.43 1.16
N GLU A 159 25.47 -14.99 0.82
CA GLU A 159 26.78 -14.34 1.02
C GLU A 159 26.88 -12.96 0.36
N ILE A 160 26.25 -12.82 -0.81
CA ILE A 160 26.14 -11.55 -1.53
C ILE A 160 25.42 -10.51 -0.66
N GLY A 161 24.26 -10.84 -0.10
CA GLY A 161 23.51 -9.92 0.76
C GLY A 161 24.21 -9.66 2.10
N LEU A 162 24.83 -10.69 2.68
CA LEU A 162 25.63 -10.56 3.91
C LEU A 162 26.81 -9.61 3.72
N ALA A 163 27.50 -9.66 2.58
CA ALA A 163 28.60 -8.76 2.28
C ALA A 163 28.15 -7.28 2.21
N GLU A 164 26.93 -7.01 1.74
CA GLU A 164 26.37 -5.64 1.78
C GLU A 164 26.08 -5.20 3.21
N VAL A 165 25.50 -6.08 4.04
CA VAL A 165 25.24 -5.78 5.45
C VAL A 165 26.54 -5.50 6.21
N LEU A 166 27.58 -6.31 5.96
CA LEU A 166 28.86 -6.27 6.68
C LEU A 166 29.86 -5.25 6.10
N ALA A 167 29.52 -4.57 5.01
CA ALA A 167 30.36 -3.52 4.46
C ALA A 167 30.58 -2.41 5.51
N PRO A 168 31.65 -1.61 5.41
CA PRO A 168 31.81 -0.45 6.28
C PRO A 168 30.60 0.51 6.17
N PRO A 169 30.13 1.14 7.27
CA PRO A 169 28.99 2.07 7.22
C PRO A 169 29.15 3.21 6.21
N GLU A 170 30.38 3.72 6.05
CA GLU A 170 30.72 4.71 5.01
C GLU A 170 30.50 4.22 3.56
N GLN A 171 30.35 2.90 3.34
CA GLN A 171 30.11 2.28 2.04
C GLN A 171 28.68 1.72 1.89
N GLY A 172 27.83 1.81 2.92
CA GLY A 172 26.43 1.36 2.84
C GLY A 172 26.08 0.21 3.77
N GLY A 173 27.06 -0.37 4.48
CA GLY A 173 26.76 -1.43 5.43
C GLY A 173 26.13 -0.92 6.72
N LEU A 174 25.67 -1.87 7.53
CA LEU A 174 24.87 -1.62 8.73
C LEU A 174 25.70 -1.74 10.00
N SER A 175 25.30 -1.01 11.04
CA SER A 175 25.96 -1.00 12.34
C SER A 175 25.25 -1.93 13.32
N PHE A 176 25.99 -2.84 13.96
CA PHE A 176 25.44 -3.65 15.04
C PHE A 176 25.05 -2.80 16.26
N PRO A 177 24.01 -3.19 17.03
CA PRO A 177 23.20 -4.40 16.86
C PRO A 177 22.24 -4.31 15.67
N LEU A 178 21.94 -5.47 15.05
CA LEU A 178 21.00 -5.59 13.94
C LEU A 178 19.80 -6.43 14.35
N ILE A 179 18.69 -6.31 13.63
CA ILE A 179 17.52 -7.16 13.77
C ILE A 179 17.14 -7.76 12.42
N VAL A 180 16.99 -9.08 12.38
CA VAL A 180 16.64 -9.86 11.18
C VAL A 180 15.15 -10.21 11.25
N LYS A 181 14.41 -9.88 10.21
CA LYS A 181 12.95 -9.96 10.17
C LYS A 181 12.44 -10.61 8.87
N HIS A 182 11.21 -11.11 8.92
CA HIS A 182 10.48 -11.54 7.73
C HIS A 182 10.14 -10.33 6.83
N PRO A 183 10.41 -10.36 5.51
CA PRO A 183 10.12 -9.24 4.60
C PRO A 183 8.64 -8.80 4.54
N SER A 184 7.72 -9.75 4.73
CA SER A 184 6.26 -9.53 4.64
C SER A 184 5.49 -10.05 5.86
N GLY A 185 6.14 -10.22 7.02
CA GLY A 185 5.56 -11.05 8.10
C GLY A 185 4.57 -10.32 9.00
N TYR A 186 3.57 -11.07 9.49
CA TYR A 186 2.56 -10.66 10.49
C TYR A 186 2.86 -11.30 11.83
N GLY A 187 2.21 -10.81 12.89
CA GLY A 187 2.14 -11.52 14.17
C GLY A 187 3.49 -11.90 14.79
N SER A 188 4.59 -11.23 14.47
CA SER A 188 5.94 -11.62 14.93
C SER A 188 6.34 -13.05 14.53
N VAL A 189 5.77 -13.63 13.46
CA VAL A 189 6.16 -14.97 12.96
C VAL A 189 7.65 -14.99 12.63
N GLY A 190 8.36 -15.99 13.16
CA GLY A 190 9.82 -16.13 13.03
C GLY A 190 10.64 -15.17 13.90
N MET A 191 10.01 -14.22 14.61
CA MET A 191 10.69 -13.26 15.48
C MET A 191 10.85 -13.83 16.88
N THR A 192 12.01 -14.41 17.15
CA THR A 192 12.46 -14.82 18.48
C THR A 192 13.49 -13.82 19.04
N LYS A 193 13.96 -14.01 20.27
CA LYS A 193 15.07 -13.20 20.82
C LYS A 193 16.34 -13.26 19.96
N GLN A 194 16.56 -14.37 19.27
CA GLN A 194 17.70 -14.56 18.37
C GLN A 194 17.64 -13.68 17.11
N ALA A 195 16.47 -13.12 16.79
CA ALA A 195 16.31 -12.17 15.68
C ALA A 195 17.18 -10.91 15.87
N LYS A 196 17.47 -10.51 17.11
CA LYS A 196 18.41 -9.44 17.42
C LYS A 196 19.82 -9.99 17.50
N VAL A 197 20.66 -9.59 16.56
CA VAL A 197 22.03 -10.06 16.40
C VAL A 197 23.03 -8.97 16.75
N THR A 198 24.14 -9.35 17.37
CA THR A 198 25.17 -8.43 17.90
C THR A 198 26.54 -8.63 17.26
N ASN A 199 26.66 -9.63 16.40
CA ASN A 199 27.90 -9.95 15.67
C ASN A 199 27.59 -10.69 14.36
N GLU A 200 28.62 -10.81 13.52
CA GLU A 200 28.53 -11.45 12.21
C GLU A 200 28.11 -12.92 12.27
N GLU A 201 28.59 -13.69 13.26
CA GLU A 201 28.23 -15.11 13.40
C GLU A 201 26.72 -15.28 13.61
N GLN A 202 26.16 -14.51 14.55
CA GLN A 202 24.71 -14.47 14.81
C GLN A 202 23.92 -14.00 13.58
N LEU A 203 24.41 -12.96 12.89
CA LEU A 203 23.79 -12.46 11.66
C LEU A 203 23.69 -13.55 10.59
N ARG A 204 24.79 -14.26 10.31
CA ARG A 204 24.84 -15.32 9.29
C ARG A 204 23.87 -16.46 9.60
N GLN A 205 23.83 -16.88 10.87
CA GLN A 205 22.90 -17.92 11.32
C GLN A 205 21.44 -17.49 11.14
N GLN A 206 21.10 -16.28 11.58
CA GLN A 206 19.73 -15.80 11.53
C GLN A 206 19.25 -15.50 10.11
N VAL A 207 20.10 -14.92 9.26
CA VAL A 207 19.80 -14.71 7.82
C VAL A 207 19.57 -16.04 7.13
N SER A 208 20.42 -17.04 7.37
CA SER A 208 20.26 -18.38 6.77
C SER A 208 18.95 -19.04 7.20
N PHE A 209 18.56 -18.89 8.48
CA PHE A 209 17.25 -19.35 8.97
C PHE A 209 16.10 -18.68 8.20
N PHE A 210 16.07 -17.35 8.13
CA PHE A 210 14.99 -16.63 7.47
C PHE A 210 14.94 -16.90 5.96
N VAL A 211 16.08 -16.97 5.27
CA VAL A 211 16.12 -17.30 3.84
C VAL A 211 15.63 -18.72 3.58
N LYS A 212 16.00 -19.68 4.43
CA LYS A 212 15.54 -21.06 4.30
C LYS A 212 14.04 -21.21 4.53
N GLU A 213 13.51 -20.55 5.57
CA GLU A 213 12.12 -20.71 5.98
C GLU A 213 11.17 -19.87 5.12
N TYR A 214 11.62 -18.68 4.69
CA TYR A 214 10.75 -17.64 4.14
C TYR A 214 11.21 -17.07 2.79
N GLY A 215 12.32 -17.57 2.22
CA GLY A 215 12.85 -17.13 0.92
C GLY A 215 13.52 -15.75 0.92
N GLY A 216 13.63 -15.10 2.08
CA GLY A 216 14.29 -13.81 2.21
C GLY A 216 14.45 -13.33 3.64
N ALA A 217 15.34 -12.37 3.86
CA ALA A 217 15.59 -11.76 5.17
C ALA A 217 15.70 -10.24 5.03
N LEU A 218 14.94 -9.51 5.84
CA LEU A 218 15.11 -8.08 6.02
C LEU A 218 16.01 -7.85 7.24
N VAL A 219 17.19 -7.28 7.02
CA VAL A 219 18.13 -6.93 8.08
C VAL A 219 18.07 -5.43 8.31
N GLU A 220 17.91 -5.02 9.56
CA GLU A 220 17.81 -3.60 9.95
C GLU A 220 18.77 -3.28 11.09
N GLU A 221 19.22 -2.02 11.17
CA GLU A 221 19.84 -1.52 12.39
C GLU A 221 18.82 -1.54 13.54
N PHE A 222 19.23 -2.09 14.68
CA PHE A 222 18.39 -2.10 15.87
C PHE A 222 18.48 -0.75 16.58
N ILE A 223 17.40 0.01 16.56
CA ILE A 223 17.32 1.31 17.23
C ILE A 223 17.18 1.09 18.74
N ALA A 224 18.26 1.32 19.50
CA ALA A 224 18.20 1.28 20.95
C ALA A 224 17.31 2.41 21.48
N GLY A 225 16.43 2.11 22.44
CA GLY A 225 15.56 3.13 23.03
C GLY A 225 14.15 2.64 23.34
N ARG A 226 13.21 3.59 23.38
CA ARG A 226 11.82 3.37 23.82
C ARG A 226 10.95 2.95 22.65
N GLU A 227 9.98 2.06 22.89
CA GLU A 227 9.04 1.62 21.86
C GLU A 227 7.65 2.19 22.09
N PHE A 228 7.06 2.76 21.05
CA PHE A 228 5.73 3.36 21.08
C PHE A 228 4.85 2.77 20.01
N THR A 229 3.56 2.70 20.32
CA THR A 229 2.53 2.33 19.38
C THR A 229 1.48 3.44 19.29
N VAL A 230 0.97 3.69 18.08
CA VAL A 230 0.01 4.75 17.79
C VAL A 230 -1.07 4.19 16.88
N LEU A 231 -2.32 4.22 17.33
CA LEU A 231 -3.47 3.85 16.50
C LEU A 231 -3.89 5.05 15.67
N VAL A 232 -4.05 4.87 14.37
CA VAL A 232 -4.59 5.85 13.44
C VAL A 232 -5.91 5.35 12.93
N VAL A 233 -6.93 6.21 12.98
CA VAL A 233 -8.31 5.91 12.60
C VAL A 233 -8.79 6.98 11.64
N GLU A 234 -9.42 6.57 10.54
CA GLU A 234 -10.15 7.48 9.67
C GLU A 234 -11.43 7.94 10.36
N GLU A 235 -11.54 9.24 10.58
CA GLU A 235 -12.73 9.87 11.14
C GLU A 235 -13.29 10.94 10.17
N PRO A 236 -14.60 11.21 10.19
CA PRO A 236 -15.15 12.37 9.49
C PRO A 236 -14.55 13.69 10.01
N PRO A 237 -14.44 14.71 9.15
CA PRO A 237 -13.83 15.98 9.53
C PRO A 237 -14.77 16.74 10.47
N LYS A 238 -14.21 17.42 11.48
CA LYS A 238 -15.00 18.16 12.50
C LYS A 238 -15.71 19.40 11.96
N GLU A 239 -15.33 19.90 10.78
CA GLU A 239 -15.95 21.04 10.10
C GLU A 239 -16.28 20.64 8.65
N VAL A 240 -17.57 20.54 8.31
CA VAL A 240 -18.03 20.10 6.98
C VAL A 240 -18.28 21.32 6.10
N GLY A 241 -17.62 21.39 4.94
CA GLY A 241 -18.03 22.22 3.81
C GLY A 241 -18.99 21.43 2.89
N ASP A 242 -19.81 22.14 2.10
CA ASP A 242 -21.00 21.61 1.40
C ASP A 242 -20.77 20.51 0.33
N ASP A 243 -19.57 19.98 0.10
CA ASP A 243 -19.35 18.93 -0.93
C ASP A 243 -18.19 17.97 -0.59
N PRO A 244 -18.45 16.92 0.21
CA PRO A 244 -17.41 15.97 0.59
C PRO A 244 -17.16 14.89 -0.50
N GLN A 245 -15.91 14.79 -0.97
CA GLN A 245 -15.39 13.69 -1.79
C GLN A 245 -14.73 12.63 -0.89
N LEU A 246 -14.11 11.58 -1.46
CA LEU A 246 -13.28 10.61 -0.70
C LEU A 246 -12.16 11.28 0.15
N SER A 247 -11.94 12.59 0.00
CA SER A 247 -11.02 13.45 0.73
C SER A 247 -11.46 13.89 2.14
N ASP A 248 -12.68 13.55 2.57
CA ASP A 248 -13.23 14.13 3.80
C ASP A 248 -12.89 13.37 5.07
N LEU A 249 -12.68 12.05 4.97
CA LEU A 249 -12.14 11.30 6.10
C LEU A 249 -10.71 11.77 6.38
N VAL A 250 -10.44 12.13 7.62
CA VAL A 250 -9.13 12.57 8.09
C VAL A 250 -8.50 11.50 8.98
N PRO A 251 -7.19 11.21 8.84
CA PRO A 251 -6.51 10.31 9.74
C PRO A 251 -6.32 10.98 11.11
N VAL A 252 -6.96 10.44 12.14
CA VAL A 252 -6.81 10.86 13.53
C VAL A 252 -5.89 9.88 14.23
N ALA A 253 -4.75 10.38 14.73
CA ALA A 253 -3.83 9.60 15.54
C ALA A 253 -4.18 9.74 17.03
N TYR A 254 -4.50 8.61 17.65
CA TYR A 254 -4.83 8.52 19.07
C TYR A 254 -3.58 8.64 19.94
N THR A 255 -3.76 8.64 21.26
CA THR A 255 -2.67 8.78 22.22
C THR A 255 -1.59 7.72 22.02
N PRO A 256 -0.32 8.12 21.78
CA PRO A 256 0.79 7.18 21.72
C PRO A 256 0.95 6.48 23.06
N VAL A 257 1.05 5.15 23.03
CA VAL A 257 1.31 4.34 24.23
C VAL A 257 2.69 3.72 24.12
N GLU A 258 3.48 3.85 25.17
CA GLU A 258 4.77 3.21 25.32
C GLU A 258 4.60 1.76 25.77
N CYS A 259 5.32 0.87 25.10
CA CYS A 259 5.55 -0.49 25.56
C CYS A 259 6.79 -0.50 26.47
N VAL A 260 6.59 -0.74 27.76
CA VAL A 260 7.64 -0.82 28.77
C VAL A 260 8.06 -2.27 28.92
N PHE A 261 9.29 -2.58 28.55
CA PHE A 261 9.83 -3.94 28.59
C PHE A 261 10.33 -4.33 29.98
N GLY A 262 10.05 -5.58 30.37
CA GLY A 262 10.60 -6.18 31.59
C GLY A 262 12.12 -6.41 31.53
N PRO A 263 12.76 -6.77 32.66
CA PRO A 263 14.20 -6.99 32.72
C PRO A 263 14.67 -8.05 31.71
N GLY A 264 15.65 -7.69 30.88
CA GLY A 264 16.23 -8.59 29.87
C GLY A 264 15.51 -8.58 28.52
N GLU A 265 14.42 -7.82 28.40
CA GLU A 265 13.71 -7.58 27.14
C GLU A 265 13.96 -6.16 26.64
N ASP A 266 14.08 -5.99 25.34
CA ASP A 266 14.15 -4.66 24.73
C ASP A 266 13.44 -4.52 23.38
N PHE A 267 12.70 -5.55 22.93
CA PHE A 267 11.81 -5.49 21.77
C PHE A 267 10.71 -6.57 21.84
N LYS A 268 9.62 -6.40 21.09
CA LYS A 268 8.55 -7.39 20.98
C LYS A 268 8.97 -8.57 20.09
N HIS A 269 9.03 -9.76 20.68
CA HIS A 269 9.16 -11.04 19.97
C HIS A 269 7.90 -11.90 20.18
N PHE A 270 7.76 -12.99 19.43
CA PHE A 270 6.56 -13.84 19.43
C PHE A 270 6.13 -14.26 20.84
N ASP A 271 7.03 -14.90 21.60
CA ASP A 271 6.69 -15.36 22.97
C ASP A 271 6.26 -14.22 23.89
N LEU A 272 6.92 -13.04 23.82
CA LEU A 272 6.52 -11.89 24.64
C LEU A 272 5.13 -11.37 24.28
N LYS A 273 4.71 -11.50 23.02
CA LYS A 273 3.42 -11.03 22.53
C LYS A 273 2.27 -11.98 22.85
N PHE A 274 2.50 -13.29 22.81
CA PHE A 274 1.41 -14.29 22.90
C PHE A 274 1.50 -15.23 24.10
N ILE A 275 2.63 -15.32 24.78
CA ILE A 275 2.86 -16.27 25.90
C ILE A 275 3.18 -15.51 27.19
N ASP A 276 4.18 -14.64 27.15
CA ASP A 276 4.73 -13.92 28.30
C ASP A 276 4.23 -12.46 28.37
N PHE A 277 2.99 -12.22 27.92
CA PHE A 277 2.42 -10.87 27.78
C PHE A 277 2.47 -10.04 29.07
N ALA A 278 2.38 -10.70 30.23
CA ALA A 278 2.47 -10.08 31.55
C ALA A 278 3.83 -9.39 31.84
N ASN A 279 4.88 -9.66 31.06
CA ASN A 279 6.20 -9.04 31.19
C ASN A 279 6.30 -7.68 30.46
N MET A 280 5.22 -7.19 29.86
CA MET A 280 5.13 -5.86 29.26
C MET A 280 4.21 -4.94 30.06
N GLY A 281 4.68 -3.71 30.29
CA GLY A 281 3.86 -2.61 30.80
C GLY A 281 3.40 -1.68 29.68
N TRP A 282 2.27 -1.01 29.89
CA TRP A 282 1.71 -0.05 28.94
C TRP A 282 1.45 1.27 29.65
N GLN A 283 1.98 2.37 29.11
CA GLN A 283 1.74 3.70 29.66
C GLN A 283 1.57 4.75 28.56
N PRO A 284 0.67 5.73 28.72
CA PRO A 284 0.54 6.80 27.75
C PRO A 284 1.83 7.64 27.68
N CYS A 285 2.16 8.15 26.50
CA CYS A 285 3.28 9.06 26.31
C CYS A 285 3.02 10.37 27.06
N LYS A 286 3.77 10.59 28.14
CA LYS A 286 3.60 11.75 29.03
C LYS A 286 4.22 13.04 28.48
N ASP A 287 5.16 12.93 27.56
CA ASP A 287 5.81 14.07 26.93
C ASP A 287 4.93 14.58 25.76
N PRO A 288 4.35 15.79 25.87
CA PRO A 288 3.44 16.31 24.85
C PRO A 288 4.14 16.62 23.52
N GLU A 289 5.43 16.98 23.52
CA GLU A 289 6.17 17.27 22.29
C GLU A 289 6.46 15.96 21.55
N LEU A 290 6.94 14.95 22.27
CA LEU A 290 7.15 13.62 21.70
C LEU A 290 5.83 13.02 21.22
N ALA A 291 4.75 13.13 21.99
CA ALA A 291 3.44 12.63 21.61
C ALA A 291 2.93 13.31 20.33
N ALA A 292 3.11 14.64 20.19
CA ALA A 292 2.73 15.36 18.98
C ALA A 292 3.53 14.89 17.75
N ARG A 293 4.85 14.68 17.91
CA ARG A 293 5.73 14.16 16.85
C ARG A 293 5.37 12.73 16.45
N LEU A 294 5.06 11.85 17.41
CA LEU A 294 4.60 10.47 17.17
C LEU A 294 3.25 10.45 16.44
N LYS A 295 2.28 11.27 16.89
CA LYS A 295 0.98 11.41 16.20
C LYS A 295 1.15 11.91 14.76
N ALA A 296 2.03 12.88 14.54
CA ALA A 296 2.33 13.37 13.19
C ALA A 296 2.95 12.29 12.31
N ALA A 297 3.97 11.57 12.82
CA ALA A 297 4.60 10.47 12.10
C ALA A 297 3.60 9.33 11.79
N ALA A 298 2.71 8.99 12.72
CA ALA A 298 1.70 7.96 12.51
C ALA A 298 0.69 8.34 11.42
N ARG A 299 0.16 9.57 11.45
CA ARG A 299 -0.73 10.07 10.38
C ARG A 299 -0.03 10.08 9.02
N ASP A 300 1.22 10.53 8.99
CA ASP A 300 2.01 10.57 7.77
C ASP A 300 2.27 9.16 7.24
N THR A 301 2.64 8.20 8.09
CA THR A 301 2.81 6.79 7.69
C THR A 301 1.50 6.26 7.12
N TYR A 302 0.39 6.48 7.82
CA TYR A 302 -0.93 6.02 7.40
C TYR A 302 -1.29 6.53 6.00
N LEU A 303 -1.08 7.82 5.75
CA LEU A 303 -1.28 8.41 4.42
C LEU A 303 -0.30 7.85 3.38
N ALA A 304 0.96 7.65 3.76
CA ALA A 304 2.01 7.12 2.87
C ALA A 304 1.68 5.71 2.36
N THR A 305 1.10 4.88 3.23
CA THR A 305 0.68 3.52 2.92
C THR A 305 -0.75 3.41 2.40
N ARG A 306 -1.40 4.55 2.12
CA ARG A 306 -2.79 4.63 1.64
C ARG A 306 -3.76 3.95 2.60
N GLY A 307 -3.59 4.23 3.89
CA GLY A 307 -4.39 3.68 4.96
C GLY A 307 -5.88 3.84 4.73
N VAL A 308 -6.63 2.78 5.07
CA VAL A 308 -8.09 2.72 5.02
C VAL A 308 -8.63 2.15 6.33
N SER A 309 -9.70 2.76 6.84
CA SER A 309 -10.34 2.53 8.13
C SER A 309 -9.43 2.79 9.34
N TYR A 310 -8.49 1.90 9.67
CA TYR A 310 -7.60 2.06 10.81
C TYR A 310 -6.31 1.23 10.64
N GLY A 311 -5.26 1.62 11.35
CA GLY A 311 -3.99 0.89 11.38
C GLY A 311 -3.14 1.33 12.56
N ARG A 312 -2.38 0.38 13.12
CA ARG A 312 -1.48 0.65 14.26
C ARG A 312 -0.05 0.82 13.78
N CYS A 313 0.52 1.99 13.99
CA CYS A 313 1.92 2.26 13.71
C CYS A 313 2.79 1.97 14.93
N ASP A 314 3.88 1.25 14.74
CA ASP A 314 4.88 0.98 15.77
C ASP A 314 6.18 1.75 15.48
N PHE A 315 6.75 2.37 16.50
CA PHE A 315 7.90 3.27 16.43
C PHE A 315 8.92 2.94 17.51
N ARG A 316 10.19 3.24 17.23
CA ARG A 316 11.22 3.36 18.26
C ARG A 316 11.76 4.77 18.32
N VAL A 317 12.02 5.22 19.53
CA VAL A 317 12.57 6.54 19.83
C VAL A 317 13.95 6.33 20.42
N ASP A 318 14.97 6.79 19.70
CA ASP A 318 16.35 6.79 20.18
C ASP A 318 16.46 7.68 21.43
N THR A 319 16.96 7.13 22.52
CA THR A 319 17.03 7.85 23.80
C THR A 319 18.14 8.90 23.86
N GLU A 320 19.16 8.79 23.01
CA GLU A 320 20.27 9.74 22.95
C GLU A 320 19.93 10.93 22.06
N THR A 321 19.37 10.67 20.87
CA THR A 321 19.07 11.72 19.89
C THR A 321 17.64 12.26 19.99
N GLY A 322 16.72 11.45 20.53
CA GLY A 322 15.28 11.73 20.50
C GLY A 322 14.65 11.56 19.12
N ASP A 323 15.34 10.94 18.17
CA ASP A 323 14.82 10.67 16.82
C ASP A 323 13.77 9.56 16.83
N ILE A 324 12.74 9.70 16.00
CA ILE A 324 11.64 8.74 15.84
C ILE A 324 11.91 7.92 14.59
N TYR A 325 11.95 6.60 14.75
CA TYR A 325 12.10 5.62 13.68
C TYR A 325 10.83 4.79 13.56
N PHE A 326 10.22 4.84 12.38
CA PHE A 326 9.09 4.00 12.02
C PHE A 326 9.55 2.56 11.81
N LEU A 327 8.90 1.62 12.49
CA LEU A 327 9.15 0.20 12.34
C LEU A 327 8.23 -0.42 11.29
N GLU A 328 6.93 -0.33 11.55
CA GLU A 328 5.88 -0.91 10.70
C GLU A 328 4.51 -0.31 11.02
N ILE A 329 3.59 -0.43 10.07
CA ILE A 329 2.17 -0.20 10.29
C ILE A 329 1.49 -1.55 10.15
N ASN A 330 0.57 -1.85 11.08
CA ASN A 330 -0.24 -3.05 11.10
C ASN A 330 -1.68 -2.64 10.73
N PRO A 331 -2.06 -2.78 9.45
CA PRO A 331 -3.45 -2.68 9.03
C PRO A 331 -4.26 -3.77 9.71
N ASN A 332 -5.55 -3.50 9.95
CA ASN A 332 -6.46 -4.47 10.55
C ASN A 332 -5.91 -5.14 11.83
N CYS A 333 -5.14 -4.40 12.63
CA CYS A 333 -4.48 -4.93 13.81
C CYS A 333 -5.49 -5.49 14.82
N GLY A 334 -5.09 -6.54 15.56
CA GLY A 334 -5.88 -7.07 16.67
C GLY A 334 -6.30 -5.96 17.66
N VAL A 335 -7.61 -5.87 17.87
CA VAL A 335 -8.31 -4.83 18.63
C VAL A 335 -9.72 -5.33 19.00
N LEU A 336 -10.35 -4.74 20.02
CA LEU A 336 -11.67 -5.13 20.54
C LEU A 336 -11.64 -6.48 21.26
N TYR A 337 -10.48 -6.86 21.82
CA TYR A 337 -10.40 -7.98 22.75
C TYR A 337 -11.05 -7.62 24.08
N PRO A 338 -11.59 -8.59 24.83
CA PRO A 338 -11.99 -8.34 26.21
C PRO A 338 -10.76 -7.95 27.06
N PRO A 339 -10.93 -7.24 28.19
CA PRO A 339 -9.81 -6.66 28.95
C PRO A 339 -8.71 -7.64 29.36
N GLU A 340 -9.07 -8.90 29.62
CA GLU A 340 -8.14 -9.99 29.97
C GLU A 340 -7.25 -10.45 28.80
N LEU A 341 -7.64 -10.15 27.56
CA LEU A 341 -6.91 -10.47 26.32
C LEU A 341 -6.47 -9.20 25.58
N ALA A 342 -6.47 -8.04 26.25
CA ALA A 342 -6.23 -6.75 25.62
C ALA A 342 -4.90 -6.72 24.85
N GLY A 343 -4.98 -6.37 23.56
CA GLY A 343 -3.82 -6.16 22.71
C GLY A 343 -3.28 -4.73 22.80
N SER A 344 -2.19 -4.45 22.06
CA SER A 344 -1.59 -3.10 22.04
C SER A 344 -2.56 -2.01 21.59
N ALA A 345 -3.49 -2.31 20.67
CA ALA A 345 -4.52 -1.37 20.26
C ALA A 345 -5.55 -1.12 21.38
N ASP A 346 -5.95 -2.16 22.12
CA ASP A 346 -6.86 -2.03 23.26
C ASP A 346 -6.25 -1.21 24.39
N PHE A 347 -4.94 -1.31 24.63
CA PHE A 347 -4.25 -0.43 25.59
C PHE A 347 -4.27 1.03 25.16
N ILE A 348 -4.12 1.32 23.87
CA ILE A 348 -4.28 2.69 23.36
C ILE A 348 -5.70 3.21 23.66
N LEU A 349 -6.71 2.42 23.33
CA LEU A 349 -8.13 2.79 23.55
C LEU A 349 -8.46 2.91 25.05
N THR A 350 -7.89 2.07 25.91
CA THR A 350 -8.11 2.12 27.36
C THR A 350 -7.43 3.33 28.00
N LEU A 351 -6.26 3.72 27.50
CA LEU A 351 -5.44 4.80 28.05
C LEU A 351 -5.72 6.17 27.40
N ASP A 352 -6.58 6.22 26.38
CA ASP A 352 -7.04 7.45 25.73
C ASP A 352 -8.48 7.78 26.17
N PRO A 353 -8.67 8.75 27.08
CA PRO A 353 -10.00 9.07 27.60
C PRO A 353 -10.95 9.65 26.53
N ASP A 354 -10.40 10.28 25.50
CA ASP A 354 -11.17 10.93 24.43
C ASP A 354 -11.49 9.95 23.29
N HIS A 355 -10.67 8.92 23.09
CA HIS A 355 -10.78 7.96 21.98
C HIS A 355 -10.84 6.51 22.46
N ASN A 356 -11.77 6.22 23.38
CA ASN A 356 -11.96 4.88 23.92
C ASN A 356 -12.60 3.89 22.91
N HIS A 357 -12.73 2.61 23.29
CA HIS A 357 -13.30 1.55 22.44
C HIS A 357 -14.66 1.91 21.83
N ARG A 358 -15.51 2.61 22.59
CA ARG A 358 -16.85 2.99 22.14
C ARG A 358 -16.80 4.05 21.05
N HIS A 359 -15.92 5.05 21.21
CA HIS A 359 -15.62 6.03 20.16
C HIS A 359 -15.02 5.35 18.94
N PHE A 360 -14.06 4.44 19.13
CA PHE A 360 -13.43 3.69 18.05
C PHE A 360 -14.44 2.88 17.22
N ILE A 361 -15.32 2.10 17.86
CA ILE A 361 -16.39 1.35 17.18
C ILE A 361 -17.27 2.30 16.36
N ALA A 362 -17.72 3.39 16.98
CA ALA A 362 -18.57 4.38 16.29
C ALA A 362 -17.87 4.99 15.07
N ALA A 363 -16.59 5.34 15.19
CA ALA A 363 -15.78 5.91 14.13
C ALA A 363 -15.62 4.95 12.95
N ILE A 364 -15.18 3.71 13.18
CA ILE A 364 -14.92 2.75 12.09
C ILE A 364 -16.21 2.35 11.36
N LEU A 365 -17.35 2.23 12.07
CA LEU A 365 -18.64 1.94 11.47
C LEU A 365 -19.14 3.12 10.63
N ALA A 366 -19.02 4.35 11.14
CA ALA A 366 -19.40 5.55 10.41
C ALA A 366 -18.56 5.69 9.12
N SER A 367 -17.24 5.51 9.23
CA SER A 367 -16.32 5.57 8.08
C SER A 367 -16.58 4.46 7.07
N ALA A 368 -16.92 3.24 7.50
CA ALA A 368 -17.30 2.14 6.59
C ALA A 368 -18.56 2.47 5.78
N VAL A 369 -19.61 2.96 6.43
CA VAL A 369 -20.87 3.32 5.76
C VAL A 369 -20.68 4.54 4.86
N HIS A 370 -19.90 5.53 5.29
CA HIS A 370 -19.57 6.70 4.49
C HIS A 370 -18.80 6.30 3.22
N ARG A 371 -17.73 5.50 3.33
CA ARG A 371 -16.96 5.00 2.17
C ARG A 371 -17.87 4.27 1.18
N HIS A 372 -18.75 3.39 1.66
CA HIS A 372 -19.68 2.68 0.81
C HIS A 372 -20.66 3.63 0.09
N ARG A 373 -21.19 4.64 0.78
CA ARG A 373 -22.06 5.67 0.18
C ARG A 373 -21.36 6.47 -0.92
N CYS A 374 -20.10 6.88 -0.71
CA CYS A 374 -19.31 7.59 -1.72
C CYS A 374 -19.00 6.74 -2.96
N LYS A 375 -18.98 5.41 -2.83
CA LYS A 375 -18.84 4.48 -3.96
C LYS A 375 -20.14 4.32 -4.76
N GLN A 376 -21.31 4.63 -4.18
CA GLN A 376 -22.58 4.50 -4.89
C GLN A 376 -22.75 5.63 -5.90
N PRO A 377 -23.28 5.36 -7.10
CA PRO A 377 -23.57 6.41 -8.05
C PRO A 377 -24.62 7.37 -7.47
N ALA A 378 -24.40 8.69 -7.61
CA ALA A 378 -25.32 9.74 -7.15
C ALA A 378 -26.72 9.64 -7.77
N VAL A 379 -26.83 8.89 -8.88
CA VAL A 379 -28.08 8.50 -9.52
C VAL A 379 -28.08 6.98 -9.64
N ALA A 380 -29.02 6.32 -8.97
CA ALA A 380 -29.13 4.86 -9.07
C ALA A 380 -29.46 4.46 -10.52
N PRO A 381 -28.76 3.50 -11.12
CA PRO A 381 -29.27 2.81 -12.28
C PRO A 381 -30.57 2.09 -11.86
N ALA A 382 -31.68 2.38 -12.54
CA ALA A 382 -32.93 1.69 -12.29
C ALA A 382 -32.84 0.23 -12.79
N PHE A 383 -32.46 -0.69 -11.91
CA PHE A 383 -32.62 -2.12 -12.18
C PHE A 383 -34.06 -2.52 -11.88
N ILE A 384 -34.90 -2.52 -12.91
CA ILE A 384 -36.26 -3.07 -12.83
C ILE A 384 -36.12 -4.59 -12.79
N SER A 385 -36.23 -5.17 -11.60
CA SER A 385 -36.46 -6.61 -11.46
C SER A 385 -37.87 -6.92 -11.94
N VAL A 386 -38.01 -7.49 -13.14
CA VAL A 386 -39.22 -8.22 -13.51
C VAL A 386 -39.25 -9.44 -12.61
N GLY A 387 -40.11 -9.41 -11.60
CA GLY A 387 -40.21 -10.43 -10.56
C GLY A 387 -40.25 -11.83 -11.17
N THR A 388 -39.60 -12.78 -10.49
CA THR A 388 -39.76 -14.20 -10.78
C THR A 388 -41.24 -14.52 -10.71
N ALA A 389 -41.83 -14.82 -11.87
CA ALA A 389 -43.14 -15.45 -11.90
C ALA A 389 -43.01 -16.73 -11.07
N GLN A 390 -43.71 -16.79 -9.94
CA GLN A 390 -43.95 -18.06 -9.27
C GLN A 390 -44.50 -19.02 -10.33
N PRO A 391 -43.98 -20.24 -10.47
CA PRO A 391 -44.61 -21.22 -11.32
C PRO A 391 -46.02 -21.44 -10.75
N ALA A 392 -47.03 -21.01 -11.49
CA ALA A 392 -48.42 -21.26 -11.14
C ALA A 392 -48.58 -22.77 -10.90
N ALA A 393 -49.12 -23.13 -9.73
CA ALA A 393 -49.44 -24.51 -9.43
C ALA A 393 -50.30 -25.09 -10.55
N LEU A 394 -49.82 -26.18 -11.17
CA LEU A 394 -50.59 -26.90 -12.18
C LEU A 394 -51.92 -27.33 -11.55
N PRO A 395 -53.08 -26.90 -12.09
CA PRO A 395 -54.35 -27.37 -11.59
C PRO A 395 -54.47 -28.85 -11.91
N ILE A 396 -54.70 -29.66 -10.86
CA ILE A 396 -55.16 -31.04 -11.01
C ILE A 396 -56.57 -30.95 -11.61
N THR A 397 -56.67 -31.12 -12.93
CA THR A 397 -57.95 -31.28 -13.59
C THR A 397 -58.39 -32.73 -13.45
N THR A 398 -59.35 -32.98 -12.55
CA THR A 398 -60.21 -34.15 -12.68
C THR A 398 -61.02 -34.01 -13.97
N ALA A 399 -60.98 -35.05 -14.79
CA ALA A 399 -61.77 -35.15 -16.01
C ALA A 399 -63.26 -34.96 -15.72
N ASP A 400 -63.92 -34.13 -16.52
CA ASP A 400 -65.08 -34.56 -17.30
C ASP A 400 -65.34 -33.55 -18.40
N GLY A 401 -65.56 -34.07 -19.60
CA GLY A 401 -65.57 -33.32 -20.85
C GLY A 401 -66.87 -32.56 -21.11
N ASN A 402 -66.76 -31.51 -21.93
CA ASN A 402 -67.57 -31.42 -23.12
C ASN A 402 -66.99 -30.38 -24.08
N ALA A 403 -66.91 -30.80 -25.35
CA ALA A 403 -66.58 -29.97 -26.49
C ALA A 403 -67.76 -29.05 -26.84
N SER A 404 -67.48 -27.85 -27.34
CA SER A 404 -67.89 -27.39 -28.68
C SER A 404 -67.85 -25.87 -28.83
N ASP A 405 -67.46 -25.49 -30.05
CA ASP A 405 -67.83 -24.29 -30.81
C ASP A 405 -67.07 -22.96 -30.66
N SER A 406 -66.65 -22.53 -31.84
CA SER A 406 -66.04 -21.27 -32.26
C SER A 406 -67.16 -20.28 -32.69
N PRO A 407 -66.86 -19.21 -33.46
CA PRO A 407 -66.24 -17.94 -33.10
C PRO A 407 -67.19 -16.75 -33.44
N ASP A 408 -66.78 -15.50 -33.20
CA ASP A 408 -67.15 -14.28 -33.97
C ASP A 408 -66.60 -13.04 -33.21
N ALA A 409 -65.66 -12.27 -33.78
CA ALA A 409 -65.86 -11.13 -34.70
C ALA A 409 -66.56 -9.92 -34.04
N ASP A 410 -65.87 -8.79 -33.86
CA ASP A 410 -65.87 -7.69 -34.85
C ASP A 410 -65.42 -6.32 -34.25
N ALA A 411 -64.81 -5.53 -35.15
CA ALA A 411 -64.78 -4.07 -35.28
C ALA A 411 -64.45 -3.09 -34.12
N GLY A 412 -63.37 -2.32 -34.35
CA GLY A 412 -63.51 -0.89 -34.67
C GLY A 412 -63.04 0.14 -33.63
N GLY A 413 -62.12 1.04 -34.03
CA GLY A 413 -61.87 2.28 -33.28
C GLY A 413 -60.53 2.97 -33.57
N SER A 414 -60.50 3.80 -34.61
CA SER A 414 -59.43 4.72 -35.04
C SER A 414 -59.17 5.89 -34.06
N GLY A 415 -57.93 6.40 -34.00
CA GLY A 415 -57.69 7.80 -33.56
C GLY A 415 -56.30 8.13 -33.02
N GLU A 416 -55.37 8.42 -33.94
CA GLU A 416 -54.13 9.23 -33.91
C GLU A 416 -53.54 9.77 -32.59
N GLY A 417 -52.21 9.61 -32.43
CA GLY A 417 -51.41 10.36 -31.46
C GLY A 417 -49.91 10.06 -31.46
N LYS A 418 -49.19 10.58 -32.47
CA LYS A 418 -47.73 10.87 -32.54
C LYS A 418 -46.77 10.09 -31.61
N ALA A 419 -45.98 9.20 -32.21
CA ALA A 419 -44.70 8.75 -31.66
C ALA A 419 -43.65 9.87 -31.73
N PRO A 420 -42.85 10.12 -30.68
CA PRO A 420 -41.54 10.72 -30.83
C PRO A 420 -40.51 9.65 -31.18
N GLU A 421 -39.70 9.96 -32.20
CA GLU A 421 -38.60 9.16 -32.72
C GLU A 421 -37.64 8.71 -31.60
N ALA A 422 -37.50 7.40 -31.44
CA ALA A 422 -36.38 6.83 -30.70
C ALA A 422 -35.13 6.93 -31.59
N VAL A 423 -34.23 7.85 -31.25
CA VAL A 423 -32.86 7.83 -31.75
C VAL A 423 -32.17 6.61 -31.14
N VAL A 424 -32.15 5.50 -31.88
CA VAL A 424 -31.33 4.34 -31.54
C VAL A 424 -29.91 4.67 -31.98
N ILE A 425 -29.06 5.08 -31.04
CA ILE A 425 -27.61 5.02 -31.22
C ILE A 425 -27.23 3.55 -31.09
N ALA A 426 -27.19 2.84 -32.21
CA ALA A 426 -26.58 1.52 -32.28
C ALA A 426 -25.06 1.70 -32.19
N ALA A 427 -24.46 1.27 -31.09
CA ALA A 427 -23.02 1.09 -31.02
C ALA A 427 -22.64 -0.06 -31.97
N VAL A 428 -21.97 0.28 -33.07
CA VAL A 428 -21.32 -0.69 -33.95
C VAL A 428 -20.06 -1.16 -33.23
N ALA A 429 -20.10 -2.36 -32.64
CA ALA A 429 -18.90 -3.09 -32.30
C ALA A 429 -18.41 -3.78 -33.58
N GLU A 430 -17.33 -3.30 -34.18
CA GLU A 430 -16.59 -4.07 -35.17
C GLU A 430 -15.89 -5.22 -34.43
N ALA A 431 -16.50 -6.40 -34.47
CA ALA A 431 -15.82 -7.66 -34.17
C ALA A 431 -15.00 -8.05 -35.41
N MET A 432 -13.67 -8.11 -35.26
CA MET A 432 -12.82 -8.77 -36.26
C MET A 432 -12.90 -10.28 -35.99
N ASP A 433 -13.55 -10.99 -36.91
CA ASP A 433 -13.56 -12.45 -36.98
C ASP A 433 -12.14 -12.98 -37.18
N VAL A 434 -11.69 -13.84 -36.25
CA VAL A 434 -10.55 -14.74 -36.46
C VAL A 434 -11.10 -16.15 -36.33
N GLU A 435 -11.21 -16.84 -37.47
CA GLU A 435 -11.59 -18.25 -37.53
C GLU A 435 -10.54 -19.14 -36.82
N PRO A 436 -10.96 -20.16 -36.06
CA PRO A 436 -10.05 -21.13 -35.47
C PRO A 436 -9.64 -22.18 -36.52
N PRO A 437 -8.36 -22.58 -36.59
CA PRO A 437 -7.97 -23.72 -37.41
C PRO A 437 -8.38 -25.03 -36.73
N GLU A 438 -9.15 -25.83 -37.46
CA GLU A 438 -9.48 -27.23 -37.17
C GLU A 438 -8.23 -28.11 -37.17
N GLY A 439 -8.15 -29.06 -36.23
CA GLY A 439 -7.25 -30.22 -36.34
C GLY A 439 -6.71 -30.75 -35.01
N GLU A 440 -7.49 -31.59 -34.32
CA GLU A 440 -6.93 -32.57 -33.37
C GLU A 440 -6.13 -33.64 -34.13
N PRO A 441 -5.13 -34.25 -33.48
CA PRO A 441 -5.33 -35.66 -33.17
C PRO A 441 -4.88 -36.08 -31.76
N THR A 442 -5.78 -36.83 -31.12
CA THR A 442 -5.65 -37.90 -30.12
C THR A 442 -4.27 -38.28 -29.56
N ALA A 443 -4.21 -38.37 -28.23
CA ALA A 443 -3.14 -38.98 -27.45
C ALA A 443 -3.17 -40.52 -27.50
N ASP A 444 -2.00 -41.16 -27.62
CA ASP A 444 -1.70 -42.44 -26.94
C ASP A 444 -0.19 -42.76 -26.86
N GLY A 445 0.22 -43.40 -25.76
CA GLY A 445 1.24 -44.47 -25.76
C GLY A 445 2.75 -44.18 -25.73
N THR A 446 3.31 -44.05 -24.52
CA THR A 446 4.50 -44.76 -23.96
C THR A 446 5.78 -45.11 -24.77
N LYS A 447 6.93 -44.87 -24.10
CA LYS A 447 8.23 -45.63 -24.04
C LYS A 447 9.52 -45.07 -24.69
N ASP A 448 10.51 -44.94 -23.80
CA ASP A 448 11.93 -45.36 -23.86
C ASP A 448 12.93 -44.85 -24.93
N ALA A 449 14.02 -44.30 -24.38
CA ALA A 449 15.46 -44.55 -24.67
C ALA A 449 16.18 -43.90 -25.87
N ASP A 450 17.30 -43.24 -25.51
CA ASP A 450 18.64 -43.15 -26.13
C ASP A 450 18.80 -43.15 -27.67
N ALA A 451 19.42 -42.08 -28.21
CA ALA A 451 20.78 -42.13 -28.80
C ALA A 451 21.10 -40.94 -29.74
N GLU A 452 22.40 -40.65 -29.79
CA GLU A 452 23.18 -39.64 -30.49
C GLU A 452 22.92 -39.37 -32.00
N ALA A 453 23.29 -38.14 -32.39
CA ALA A 453 24.20 -37.79 -33.51
C ALA A 453 23.65 -36.88 -34.65
N GLN A 454 24.31 -35.72 -34.76
CA GLN A 454 24.81 -35.03 -35.97
C GLN A 454 23.83 -34.28 -36.90
N GLY A 455 23.83 -32.93 -36.74
CA GLY A 455 24.35 -32.00 -37.74
C GLY A 455 23.45 -31.58 -38.91
N THR A 456 23.05 -30.30 -38.96
CA THR A 456 23.43 -29.34 -40.02
C THR A 456 22.86 -27.94 -39.76
N LEU A 457 23.68 -26.93 -40.10
CA LEU A 457 23.49 -25.49 -39.91
C LEU A 457 22.54 -24.88 -40.94
N THR A 458 21.68 -23.93 -40.53
CA THR A 458 21.59 -22.50 -40.98
C THR A 458 20.29 -21.82 -40.48
N PRO A 459 20.23 -20.47 -40.38
CA PRO A 459 19.84 -19.80 -39.14
C PRO A 459 18.38 -19.35 -39.11
N ALA A 460 17.75 -19.49 -37.93
CA ALA A 460 16.52 -18.78 -37.61
C ALA A 460 16.89 -17.45 -36.92
N VAL A 461 16.30 -16.37 -37.44
CA VAL A 461 16.32 -15.03 -36.87
C VAL A 461 15.74 -15.11 -35.46
N GLU A 462 16.60 -14.98 -34.44
CA GLU A 462 16.17 -14.88 -33.06
C GLU A 462 15.45 -13.54 -32.85
N GLY A 463 14.13 -13.62 -32.65
CA GLY A 463 13.37 -12.57 -32.02
C GLY A 463 13.93 -12.31 -30.62
N VAL A 464 14.44 -11.11 -30.41
CA VAL A 464 14.89 -10.61 -29.12
C VAL A 464 13.69 -10.63 -28.16
N LYS A 465 13.59 -11.66 -27.33
CA LYS A 465 12.81 -11.60 -26.10
C LYS A 465 13.56 -10.66 -25.16
N VAL A 466 13.14 -9.40 -25.11
CA VAL A 466 13.55 -8.47 -24.05
C VAL A 466 12.92 -8.97 -22.76
N ALA A 467 13.63 -9.84 -22.05
CA ALA A 467 13.33 -10.14 -20.66
C ALA A 467 13.62 -8.87 -19.86
N CYS A 468 12.56 -8.21 -19.40
CA CYS A 468 12.63 -7.07 -18.50
C CYS A 468 13.16 -7.55 -17.15
N THR A 469 14.49 -7.60 -17.00
CA THR A 469 15.14 -7.85 -15.71
C THR A 469 15.58 -6.51 -15.16
N THR A 470 14.97 -6.07 -14.07
CA THR A 470 15.38 -4.85 -13.37
C THR A 470 16.79 -5.08 -12.80
N GLU A 471 17.80 -4.42 -13.36
CA GLU A 471 19.20 -4.60 -12.96
C GLU A 471 19.59 -3.75 -11.72
N ALA A 472 18.66 -2.93 -11.22
CA ALA A 472 18.82 -2.02 -10.08
C ALA A 472 17.59 -2.07 -9.15
N VAL A 473 17.81 -1.82 -7.86
CA VAL A 473 16.75 -1.74 -6.84
C VAL A 473 16.81 -0.42 -6.09
N VAL A 474 15.69 -0.01 -5.51
CA VAL A 474 15.62 1.20 -4.68
C VAL A 474 16.12 0.87 -3.27
N ALA A 475 17.15 1.58 -2.81
CA ALA A 475 17.74 1.42 -1.48
C ALA A 475 18.05 2.78 -0.82
N ALA A 476 18.17 2.81 0.50
CA ALA A 476 18.70 3.97 1.23
C ALA A 476 20.23 4.03 1.06
N PRO A 477 20.84 5.17 0.71
CA PRO A 477 22.29 5.32 0.67
C PRO A 477 22.87 5.39 2.09
N PRO A 478 24.16 5.05 2.26
CA PRO A 478 24.87 5.07 3.53
C PRO A 478 24.67 6.34 4.35
N ALA A 479 24.62 6.18 5.68
CA ALA A 479 24.67 7.30 6.62
C ALA A 479 26.07 7.96 6.55
N LEU A 480 26.15 9.15 5.94
CA LEU A 480 27.35 9.99 6.02
C LEU A 480 27.53 10.51 7.47
N THR A 481 28.76 10.42 7.96
CA THR A 481 29.17 10.74 9.35
C THR A 481 28.69 12.10 9.90
N PRO A 482 28.58 12.26 11.24
CA PRO A 482 27.93 13.41 11.90
C PRO A 482 28.61 14.79 11.71
N LYS A 483 29.79 14.85 11.09
CA LYS A 483 30.55 16.10 10.90
C LYS A 483 30.18 16.89 9.64
N ARG A 484 29.28 16.38 8.79
CA ARG A 484 28.68 17.14 7.68
C ARG A 484 27.22 17.46 7.99
N ARG A 485 27.03 18.35 8.97
CA ARG A 485 25.75 19.02 9.27
C ARG A 485 25.36 19.97 8.12
N SER A 486 24.04 20.19 8.01
CA SER A 486 23.36 21.30 7.31
C SER A 486 23.58 21.44 5.80
N GLY A 487 22.53 21.21 5.02
CA GLY A 487 22.37 21.77 3.67
C GLY A 487 22.49 20.82 2.48
N CYS A 488 22.68 19.50 2.67
CA CYS A 488 22.63 18.56 1.55
C CYS A 488 21.20 18.36 1.04
N CYS A 489 21.02 18.45 -0.28
CA CYS A 489 19.90 17.88 -1.05
C CYS A 489 19.25 16.70 -0.30
N GLY A 490 18.06 16.94 0.27
CA GLY A 490 17.40 16.06 1.24
C GLY A 490 16.83 14.78 0.64
N ARG A 491 17.62 13.98 -0.08
CA ARG A 491 17.16 12.73 -0.68
C ARG A 491 18.12 11.58 -0.43
N ARG A 492 17.82 10.80 0.62
CA ARG A 492 18.47 9.54 1.01
C ARG A 492 17.78 8.27 0.44
N LEU A 493 17.35 8.27 -0.82
CA LEU A 493 16.87 7.04 -1.50
C LEU A 493 17.14 7.22 -2.98
N GLY A 494 17.81 6.25 -3.58
CA GLY A 494 18.16 6.23 -4.99
C GLY A 494 18.21 4.79 -5.46
N MET A 495 18.16 4.59 -6.76
CA MET A 495 18.43 3.27 -7.32
C MET A 495 19.91 2.92 -7.11
N VAL A 496 20.20 1.68 -6.75
CA VAL A 496 21.56 1.14 -6.61
C VAL A 496 21.69 -0.10 -7.50
N ALA A 497 22.84 -0.25 -8.17
CA ALA A 497 23.14 -1.43 -8.95
C ALA A 497 23.37 -2.64 -8.03
N VAL A 498 22.52 -3.67 -8.11
CA VAL A 498 22.67 -4.90 -7.30
C VAL A 498 23.65 -5.89 -7.90
N ARG A 499 24.04 -5.66 -9.15
CA ARG A 499 25.06 -6.40 -9.89
C ARG A 499 25.77 -5.44 -10.84
N PRO A 500 26.94 -5.81 -11.38
CA PRO A 500 27.57 -5.02 -12.42
C PRO A 500 26.62 -4.84 -13.63
N ILE A 501 26.52 -3.62 -14.14
CA ILE A 501 25.75 -3.26 -15.33
C ILE A 501 26.73 -2.74 -16.37
N LEU A 502 26.82 -3.41 -17.51
CA LEU A 502 27.72 -3.00 -18.58
C LEU A 502 27.18 -1.77 -19.30
N ARG A 503 28.10 -0.95 -19.82
CA ARG A 503 27.76 0.18 -20.69
C ARG A 503 26.79 -0.22 -21.81
N GLY A 504 25.80 0.64 -22.06
CA GLY A 504 24.78 0.46 -23.10
C GLY A 504 23.63 -0.46 -22.70
N ARG A 505 23.65 -1.05 -21.49
CA ARG A 505 22.54 -1.85 -20.98
C ARG A 505 21.43 -0.96 -20.44
N VAL A 506 20.19 -1.37 -20.67
CA VAL A 506 19.01 -0.72 -20.09
C VAL A 506 18.99 -0.98 -18.59
N VAL A 507 19.06 0.10 -17.80
CA VAL A 507 18.95 0.08 -16.34
C VAL A 507 17.48 0.11 -15.93
N GLN A 508 16.67 0.92 -16.62
CA GLN A 508 15.22 0.99 -16.43
C GLN A 508 14.52 1.05 -17.79
N SER A 509 13.67 0.06 -18.05
CA SER A 509 12.81 0.01 -19.22
C SER A 509 11.53 0.79 -18.92
N ASN A 510 11.38 1.94 -19.54
CA ASN A 510 10.25 2.85 -19.39
C ASN A 510 9.40 2.90 -20.66
N GLU A 511 9.95 2.47 -21.80
CA GLU A 511 9.16 2.31 -23.02
C GLU A 511 7.99 1.33 -22.78
N HIS A 512 6.80 1.69 -23.26
CA HIS A 512 5.55 0.95 -23.08
C HIS A 512 5.13 0.68 -21.61
N SER A 513 5.71 1.42 -20.65
CA SER A 513 5.38 1.27 -19.24
C SER A 513 4.20 2.16 -18.82
N GLN A 514 3.50 1.77 -17.75
CA GLN A 514 2.43 2.56 -17.15
C GLN A 514 3.01 3.75 -16.38
N PHE A 515 2.62 4.96 -16.77
CA PHE A 515 2.95 6.19 -16.06
C PHE A 515 1.70 6.84 -15.48
N THR A 516 1.85 7.44 -14.30
CA THR A 516 0.86 8.39 -13.79
C THR A 516 1.19 9.76 -14.38
N LEU A 517 0.21 10.36 -15.05
CA LEU A 517 0.37 11.65 -15.71
C LEU A 517 -0.55 12.68 -15.06
N ALA A 518 -0.04 13.89 -14.90
CA ALA A 518 -0.86 15.03 -14.49
C ALA A 518 -0.50 16.28 -15.29
N SER A 519 -1.52 17.10 -15.55
CA SER A 519 -1.30 18.42 -16.11
C SER A 519 -0.91 19.40 -15.01
N ARG A 520 0.02 20.31 -15.33
CA ARG A 520 0.45 21.37 -14.42
C ARG A 520 -0.74 22.18 -13.90
N THR A 521 -1.69 22.53 -14.78
CA THR A 521 -2.90 23.29 -14.41
C THR A 521 -3.76 22.56 -13.38
N TRP A 522 -3.93 21.24 -13.53
CA TRP A 522 -4.68 20.45 -12.54
C TRP A 522 -3.96 20.46 -11.19
N ILE A 523 -2.64 20.27 -11.17
CA ILE A 523 -1.86 20.31 -9.94
C ILE A 523 -1.94 21.68 -9.29
N GLU A 524 -1.83 22.76 -10.08
CA GLU A 524 -1.89 24.13 -9.58
C GLU A 524 -3.24 24.50 -8.98
N ARG A 525 -4.32 23.94 -9.52
CA ARG A 525 -5.67 24.16 -9.04
C ARG A 525 -6.01 23.33 -7.80
N ASN A 526 -5.54 22.08 -7.73
CA ASN A 526 -5.97 21.13 -6.71
C ASN A 526 -4.97 20.96 -5.56
N TRP A 527 -3.68 21.25 -5.76
CA TRP A 527 -2.64 21.13 -4.73
C TRP A 527 -2.09 22.51 -4.36
N PRO A 528 -2.55 23.08 -3.22
CA PRO A 528 -2.15 24.41 -2.78
C PRO A 528 -0.62 24.58 -2.71
N ALA A 529 -0.16 25.81 -2.95
CA ALA A 529 1.26 26.13 -2.80
C ALA A 529 1.71 25.83 -1.36
N GLY A 530 2.80 25.07 -1.23
CA GLY A 530 3.33 24.64 0.07
C GLY A 530 2.69 23.38 0.65
N SER A 531 1.65 22.82 0.01
CA SER A 531 1.11 21.50 0.39
C SER A 531 2.16 20.41 0.22
N ARG A 532 1.96 19.28 0.91
CA ARG A 532 2.89 18.14 0.83
C ARG A 532 2.94 17.57 -0.58
N GLU A 533 1.78 17.36 -1.17
CA GLU A 533 1.61 16.85 -2.54
C GLU A 533 2.33 17.77 -3.52
N ARG A 534 2.23 19.09 -3.30
CA ARG A 534 2.94 20.07 -4.11
C ARG A 534 4.46 20.03 -3.92
N LYS A 535 4.96 19.82 -2.71
CA LYS A 535 6.40 19.62 -2.46
C LYS A 535 6.91 18.34 -3.13
N MET A 536 6.23 17.21 -2.91
CA MET A 536 6.55 15.93 -3.54
C MET A 536 6.53 16.03 -5.07
N PHE A 537 5.52 16.70 -5.63
CA PHE A 537 5.45 17.01 -7.06
C PHE A 537 6.68 17.77 -7.56
N ASN A 538 6.96 18.92 -6.95
CA ASN A 538 8.10 19.75 -7.33
C ASN A 538 9.42 18.98 -7.22
N GLU A 539 9.47 17.99 -6.33
CA GLU A 539 10.67 17.23 -6.10
C GLU A 539 10.84 16.07 -7.09
N ALA A 540 9.81 15.28 -7.36
CA ALA A 540 9.93 14.00 -8.05
C ALA A 540 9.39 13.99 -9.49
N ALA A 541 8.49 14.90 -9.86
CA ALA A 541 7.83 14.86 -11.17
C ALA A 541 8.71 15.46 -12.27
N TYR A 542 8.88 14.74 -13.37
CA TYR A 542 9.65 15.22 -14.52
C TYR A 542 8.75 15.51 -15.72
N PRO A 543 9.05 16.56 -16.51
CA PRO A 543 8.21 16.98 -17.63
C PRO A 543 8.33 16.03 -18.82
N LEU A 544 7.19 15.64 -19.41
CA LEU A 544 7.15 15.11 -20.79
C LEU A 544 7.09 16.26 -21.80
N ASN A 545 6.41 17.35 -21.42
CA ASN A 545 6.38 18.59 -22.16
C ASN A 545 6.12 19.78 -21.20
N GLU A 546 5.82 20.97 -21.75
CA GLU A 546 5.55 22.18 -20.95
C GLU A 546 4.38 22.04 -19.95
N GLN A 547 3.40 21.18 -20.25
CA GLN A 547 2.12 21.08 -19.53
C GLN A 547 1.92 19.73 -18.84
N VAL A 548 2.47 18.65 -19.38
CA VAL A 548 2.26 17.28 -18.90
C VAL A 548 3.53 16.77 -18.25
N LEU A 549 3.39 16.24 -17.03
CA LEU A 549 4.48 15.68 -16.26
C LEU A 549 4.20 14.22 -15.93
N VAL A 550 5.26 13.43 -15.87
CA VAL A 550 5.24 12.14 -15.20
C VAL A 550 5.27 12.39 -13.70
N MET A 551 4.31 11.81 -13.00
CA MET A 551 4.14 11.91 -11.56
C MET A 551 4.56 10.61 -10.88
N PRO A 552 5.00 10.68 -9.61
CA PRO A 552 4.97 9.52 -8.76
C PRO A 552 3.59 8.84 -8.83
N PRO A 553 3.53 7.51 -8.99
CA PRO A 553 2.28 6.77 -8.94
C PRO A 553 1.58 6.98 -7.60
N THR A 554 0.25 6.84 -7.58
CA THR A 554 -0.53 6.84 -6.34
C THR A 554 0.00 5.83 -5.33
N ASP A 555 0.48 4.69 -5.84
CA ASP A 555 1.20 3.68 -5.09
C ASP A 555 2.71 3.96 -5.12
N LEU A 556 3.18 4.72 -4.12
CA LEU A 556 4.58 5.20 -4.05
C LEU A 556 5.61 4.08 -3.93
N THR A 557 5.19 2.87 -3.58
CA THR A 557 6.06 1.68 -3.51
C THR A 557 6.63 1.31 -4.88
N LYS A 558 5.91 1.68 -5.94
CA LYS A 558 6.27 1.49 -7.36
C LYS A 558 7.13 2.63 -7.92
N TRP A 559 7.34 3.70 -7.16
CA TRP A 559 8.16 4.82 -7.63
C TRP A 559 9.65 4.53 -7.50
N THR A 560 10.40 4.80 -8.58
CA THR A 560 11.86 4.69 -8.61
C THR A 560 12.49 6.09 -8.65
N PRO A 561 12.99 6.62 -7.52
CA PRO A 561 13.56 7.96 -7.50
C PRO A 561 14.89 8.00 -8.24
N LEU A 562 15.07 9.01 -9.10
CA LEU A 562 16.32 9.29 -9.81
C LEU A 562 17.18 10.27 -9.01
N THR A 563 18.48 9.97 -8.93
CA THR A 563 19.46 10.78 -8.20
C THR A 563 20.29 11.61 -9.17
N HIS A 564 20.61 12.85 -8.78
CA HIS A 564 21.45 13.72 -9.60
C HIS A 564 22.95 13.40 -9.48
N SER A 565 23.66 13.40 -10.60
CA SER A 565 25.12 13.58 -10.66
C SER A 565 25.50 14.51 -11.83
N CYS A 566 26.56 15.30 -11.66
CA CYS A 566 27.15 16.09 -12.76
C CYS A 566 28.00 15.24 -13.72
N ASP A 567 28.40 14.04 -13.30
CA ASP A 567 28.99 13.00 -14.14
C ASP A 567 28.22 11.69 -13.87
N PRO A 568 27.03 11.53 -14.49
CA PRO A 568 26.15 10.42 -14.19
C PRO A 568 26.62 9.11 -14.81
N ASN A 569 26.27 8.01 -14.16
CA ASN A 569 26.50 6.67 -14.72
C ASN A 569 25.38 6.20 -15.65
N THR A 570 24.26 6.94 -15.74
CA THR A 570 23.18 6.68 -16.69
C THR A 570 22.79 7.91 -17.53
N GLN A 571 22.14 7.64 -18.65
CA GLN A 571 21.63 8.62 -19.60
C GLN A 571 20.29 8.16 -20.18
N LEU A 572 19.56 9.04 -20.86
CA LEU A 572 18.30 8.68 -21.51
C LEU A 572 18.57 8.07 -22.90
N GLU A 573 17.69 7.17 -23.32
CA GLU A 573 17.50 6.78 -24.72
C GLU A 573 16.00 6.59 -24.94
N GLY A 574 15.36 7.56 -25.59
CA GLY A 574 13.90 7.68 -25.53
C GLY A 574 13.44 7.95 -24.10
N LEU A 575 12.54 7.12 -23.58
CA LEU A 575 12.12 7.13 -22.17
C LEU A 575 12.98 6.23 -21.28
N ASN A 576 13.78 5.32 -21.86
CA ASN A 576 14.59 4.37 -21.11
C ASN A 576 15.77 5.05 -20.43
N LEU A 577 16.17 4.49 -19.28
CA LEU A 577 17.41 4.82 -18.61
C LEU A 577 18.47 3.78 -18.96
N VAL A 578 19.59 4.21 -19.56
CA VAL A 578 20.65 3.34 -20.09
C VAL A 578 21.99 3.66 -19.43
N ALA A 579 22.80 2.64 -19.19
CA ALA A 579 24.13 2.79 -18.60
C ALA A 579 25.10 3.53 -19.55
N ARG A 580 25.60 4.69 -19.13
CA ARG A 580 26.56 5.52 -19.89
C ARG A 580 27.98 4.94 -19.85
N ARG A 581 28.29 4.23 -18.77
CA ARG A 581 29.55 3.51 -18.52
C ARG A 581 29.25 2.21 -17.79
N ASP A 582 30.27 1.38 -17.60
CA ASP A 582 30.14 0.25 -16.70
C ASP A 582 29.85 0.77 -15.28
N ILE A 583 28.84 0.17 -14.65
CA ILE A 583 28.36 0.49 -13.31
C ILE A 583 28.70 -0.70 -12.43
N ALA A 584 29.58 -0.50 -11.45
CA ALA A 584 29.88 -1.52 -10.48
C ALA A 584 28.67 -1.77 -9.57
N ARG A 585 28.60 -2.99 -9.03
CA ARG A 585 27.67 -3.31 -7.95
C ARG A 585 27.87 -2.35 -6.77
N GLY A 586 26.77 -1.91 -6.15
CA GLY A 586 26.77 -0.94 -5.06
C GLY A 586 26.80 0.52 -5.51
N GLU A 587 27.05 0.83 -6.79
CA GLU A 587 27.00 2.20 -7.27
C GLU A 587 25.55 2.73 -7.33
N ILE A 588 25.36 3.96 -6.86
CA ILE A 588 24.09 4.68 -7.00
C ILE A 588 23.87 5.03 -8.47
N ILE A 589 22.71 4.66 -9.00
CA ILE A 589 22.24 5.05 -10.33
C ILE A 589 21.93 6.54 -10.33
N THR A 590 22.58 7.28 -11.22
CA THR A 590 22.52 8.72 -11.29
C THR A 590 22.30 9.21 -12.71
N ILE A 591 21.59 10.34 -12.85
CA ILE A 591 21.31 11.04 -14.10
C ILE A 591 21.61 12.53 -13.95
N ASP A 592 21.97 13.22 -15.03
CA ASP A 592 22.08 14.68 -15.02
C ASP A 592 20.69 15.32 -15.15
N PHE A 593 20.27 16.10 -14.15
CA PHE A 593 18.95 16.74 -14.17
C PHE A 593 18.81 17.79 -15.27
N ALA A 594 19.93 18.28 -15.83
CA ALA A 594 19.92 19.15 -17.00
C ALA A 594 19.38 18.46 -18.26
N THR A 595 19.51 17.13 -18.38
CA THR A 595 19.03 16.36 -19.55
C THR A 595 17.58 15.89 -19.39
N LEU A 596 17.06 15.86 -18.17
CA LEU A 596 15.71 15.41 -17.83
C LEU A 596 14.73 16.56 -17.55
N TYR A 597 15.07 17.48 -16.63
CA TYR A 597 14.17 18.56 -16.19
C TYR A 597 14.38 19.86 -16.96
N GLY A 598 15.64 20.16 -17.31
CA GLY A 598 16.07 21.42 -17.93
C GLY A 598 15.41 22.67 -17.33
N PRO A 599 14.71 23.50 -18.12
CA PRO A 599 14.12 24.76 -17.64
C PRO A 599 13.00 24.59 -16.62
N LYS A 600 12.51 23.37 -16.39
CA LYS A 600 11.47 23.07 -15.40
C LYS A 600 12.01 22.43 -14.13
N LEU A 601 13.31 22.44 -13.92
CA LEU A 601 13.86 22.12 -12.61
C LEU A 601 13.22 23.04 -11.56
N SER A 602 12.51 22.46 -10.60
CA SER A 602 11.58 23.18 -9.74
C SER A 602 12.25 24.22 -8.85
N ALA A 603 13.46 23.94 -8.37
CA ALA A 603 14.28 24.87 -7.60
C ALA A 603 15.78 24.57 -7.81
N PRO A 604 16.63 25.61 -7.88
CA PRO A 604 18.08 25.41 -7.80
C PRO A 604 18.49 24.78 -6.47
N PHE A 605 19.51 23.93 -6.48
CA PHE A 605 20.02 23.27 -5.27
C PHE A 605 21.54 23.12 -5.29
N ASP A 606 22.15 23.05 -4.11
CA ASP A 606 23.60 22.85 -3.99
C ASP A 606 23.95 21.38 -4.24
N CYS A 607 24.91 21.15 -5.13
CA CYS A 607 25.34 19.84 -5.58
C CYS A 607 26.57 19.36 -4.80
N ILE A 608 26.45 18.17 -4.25
CA ILE A 608 27.53 17.48 -3.51
C ILE A 608 27.86 16.11 -4.10
N CYS A 609 27.59 15.90 -5.40
CA CYS A 609 27.74 14.59 -6.06
C CYS A 609 29.17 14.03 -6.09
N GLY A 610 30.19 14.86 -5.78
CA GLY A 610 31.58 14.42 -5.73
C GLY A 610 32.27 14.21 -7.08
N ALA A 611 31.55 14.42 -8.20
CA ALA A 611 32.16 14.38 -9.54
C ALA A 611 33.29 15.41 -9.67
N ILE A 612 34.34 15.07 -10.44
CA ILE A 612 35.49 15.97 -10.69
C ILE A 612 35.03 17.31 -11.27
N ARG A 613 34.01 17.26 -12.15
CA ARG A 613 33.37 18.43 -12.76
C ARG A 613 32.03 18.79 -12.11
N CYS A 614 31.92 18.60 -10.78
CA CYS A 614 30.73 19.01 -10.05
C CYS A 614 30.47 20.51 -10.24
N ARG A 615 29.24 20.87 -10.62
CA ARG A 615 28.82 22.27 -10.80
C ARG A 615 28.70 23.05 -9.49
N GLY A 616 28.67 22.37 -8.34
CA GLY A 616 28.47 22.97 -7.03
C GLY A 616 27.05 23.48 -6.77
N ARG A 617 26.36 24.02 -7.78
CA ARG A 617 24.95 24.41 -7.75
C ARG A 617 24.27 24.05 -9.06
N ILE A 618 23.15 23.34 -8.99
CA ILE A 618 22.35 22.96 -10.16
C ILE A 618 21.26 24.00 -10.37
N THR A 619 21.09 24.44 -11.60
CA THR A 619 20.10 25.47 -11.96
C THR A 619 19.23 25.03 -13.15
N PRO A 620 18.03 25.62 -13.30
CA PRO A 620 17.19 25.39 -14.48
C PRO A 620 17.81 25.89 -15.79
N GLN A 621 18.93 26.61 -15.76
CA GLN A 621 19.65 27.10 -16.94
C GLN A 621 20.77 26.16 -17.38
N ASP A 622 21.14 25.19 -16.54
CA ASP A 622 22.29 24.32 -16.78
C ASP A 622 22.16 23.52 -18.07
N PHE A 623 20.93 23.23 -18.49
CA PHE A 623 20.65 22.55 -19.75
C PHE A 623 21.17 23.30 -20.97
N MET A 624 21.56 24.57 -20.88
CA MET A 624 22.17 25.37 -21.95
C MET A 624 23.70 25.41 -21.92
N LEU A 625 24.35 24.82 -20.92
CA LEU A 625 25.81 24.86 -20.79
C LEU A 625 26.47 24.15 -22.00
N PRO A 626 27.57 24.70 -22.56
CA PRO A 626 28.21 24.13 -23.74
C PRO A 626 28.57 22.65 -23.57
N TYR A 627 29.18 22.30 -22.43
CA TYR A 627 29.60 20.93 -22.16
C TYR A 627 28.45 19.93 -22.08
N ILE A 628 27.22 20.35 -21.74
CA ILE A 628 26.04 19.46 -21.77
C ILE A 628 25.76 19.01 -23.22
N THR A 629 26.02 19.87 -24.19
CA THR A 629 25.86 19.55 -25.61
C THR A 629 27.00 18.69 -26.14
N GLU A 630 28.21 18.90 -25.62
CA GLU A 630 29.40 18.15 -26.02
C GLU A 630 29.41 16.73 -25.43
N GLU A 631 28.94 16.58 -24.19
CA GLU A 631 28.96 15.30 -23.44
C GLU A 631 27.70 14.44 -23.67
N TYR A 632 26.56 15.07 -24.02
CA TYR A 632 25.31 14.38 -24.32
C TYR A 632 24.86 14.77 -25.74
N SER A 633 24.76 13.79 -26.64
CA SER A 633 24.05 13.99 -27.89
C SER A 633 22.57 14.27 -27.61
N ASN A 634 21.88 14.94 -28.56
CA ASN A 634 20.45 15.24 -28.40
C ASN A 634 19.62 13.99 -28.10
N GLU A 635 20.01 12.83 -28.63
CA GLU A 635 19.33 11.55 -28.40
C GLU A 635 19.38 11.06 -26.94
N HIS A 636 20.28 11.63 -26.12
CA HIS A 636 20.45 11.31 -24.70
C HIS A 636 19.82 12.33 -23.74
N MET A 637 19.00 13.23 -24.28
CA MET A 637 18.19 14.17 -23.52
C MET A 637 16.70 13.86 -23.71
N SER A 638 15.88 14.20 -22.72
CA SER A 638 14.42 14.13 -22.89
C SER A 638 13.98 15.00 -24.08
N SER A 639 12.93 14.57 -24.79
CA SER A 639 12.35 15.33 -25.90
C SER A 639 11.99 16.77 -25.48
N PHE A 640 11.47 16.92 -24.26
CA PHE A 640 11.20 18.22 -23.65
C PHE A 640 12.42 19.14 -23.61
N VAL A 641 13.56 18.64 -23.09
CA VAL A 641 14.79 19.43 -23.00
C VAL A 641 15.35 19.74 -24.39
N GLN A 642 15.32 18.79 -25.32
CA GLN A 642 15.75 19.02 -26.70
C GLN A 642 14.95 20.16 -27.35
N GLU A 643 13.62 20.14 -27.24
CA GLU A 643 12.76 21.19 -27.77
C GLU A 643 13.01 22.54 -27.09
N ALA A 644 13.15 22.56 -25.76
CA ALA A 644 13.43 23.78 -25.02
C ALA A 644 14.76 24.42 -25.45
N ARG A 645 15.79 23.60 -25.71
CA ARG A 645 17.07 24.06 -26.25
C ARG A 645 16.92 24.63 -27.65
N ASN A 646 16.25 23.90 -28.55
CA ASN A 646 16.03 24.35 -29.92
C ASN A 646 15.29 25.69 -29.96
N ARG A 647 14.25 25.87 -29.13
CA ARG A 647 13.55 27.16 -28.96
C ARG A 647 14.49 28.26 -28.46
N SER A 648 15.29 27.96 -27.45
CA SER A 648 16.22 28.94 -26.86
C SER A 648 17.31 29.37 -27.85
N LEU A 649 17.88 28.43 -28.60
CA LEU A 649 18.89 28.70 -29.63
C LEU A 649 18.32 29.48 -30.82
N GLN A 650 17.08 29.20 -31.24
CA GLN A 650 16.39 29.96 -32.29
C GLN A 650 16.00 31.38 -31.85
N SER A 651 15.86 31.62 -30.54
CA SER A 651 15.54 32.93 -29.98
C SER A 651 16.76 33.82 -29.72
N LEU A 652 17.98 33.30 -29.89
CA LEU A 652 19.20 34.10 -29.81
C LEU A 652 19.28 35.02 -31.06
N PRO A 653 19.58 36.31 -30.90
CA PRO A 653 19.80 37.19 -32.04
C PRO A 653 20.91 36.59 -32.93
N ALA A 654 20.66 36.53 -34.24
CA ALA A 654 21.59 36.01 -35.22
C ALA A 654 22.77 36.99 -35.46
N GLU A 655 23.55 37.31 -34.42
CA GLU A 655 24.72 38.18 -34.53
C GLU A 655 25.78 37.80 -33.49
N LEU A 656 26.81 37.09 -33.96
CA LEU A 656 28.21 37.27 -33.56
C LEU A 656 29.09 37.09 -34.79
#